data_AF-A0A1F8QRD6-F1
#
_entry.id   AF-A0A1F8QRD6-F1
#
_cell.length_a   1.000
_cell.length_b   1.000
_cell.length_c   1.000
_cell.angle_alpha   90.00
_cell.angle_beta   90.00
_cell.angle_gamma   90.00
#
_symmetry.space_group_name_H-M   'P 1'
#
loop_
_entity.id
_entity.type
_entity.pdbx_description
1 polymer ?
#
loop_
_entity_poly.entity_id
_entity_poly.type
_entity_poly.pdbx_seq_one_letter_code
_entity_poly.pdbx_strand_id
1 'polypeptide(L)'
;MTKVDPERKSEALDAFLHGKLPADHPEIPKAEAELGVALKSAAQTIQLPAGFEIELERLLMQEARRKPSSMQRGLASAGRSVAWVALAILLLVGFGWVFRTLLPSSAPGTGPTVSLPLTASLPAITVITQATKTRGPEQPTPTLSGEENQTTYNLPMFPGVEFKLQAELPEAPQEVQIYQQKGWPALTAESALLLGQQLGVDGQLYQATSGPPGATSYLVSDGFARVTFQQAVPWFQYSAALNGRRPVSIALSPEQVIAAGENFLTAYDLDNFEYQVETEAERPGEVLFIQTLDGIPVRYSQFDSSKVRVQVDEVSQATQVESNLGNFEPVGSYPILSAQEAWNKVLSPETASGLESSDFSGLSSVRPTWQREYPLNTTIELFGYAQSYPAVDSNLPPLIFFRDYPVGGNTQGLAEAAANNRFVQAWGQFLEDDQGRRKFEVDGWQVGLFPDQSLQGTIEHQDGRTYLVTADQRLMLPDAPDDLPEGKIINAHGVVFEEPEATLDWSSLFLGPLGGGGGGGGSGFAELNLYDPPVTPVEPAQPEPTPTPSVTVGRRLDGIEGNLIVIINQYADGSSQVIVMLHIDDSADWPGGQAVRLDGPGIQGIDAYHNLPVRVWGEISDTSGLMPTLTTERYEPVYPGLKVQAWLGLMESATVGDQQVLLFTTQDGEQFVLNSSIENPGLDEIIGEPNDPVVVEGILIPGQVLGSYPVITDYTVLPMPGTNDMSDYEPVSGKPMVTSKAGTAGERRQGVIDRIELVYQTEDPRYMLPSVDGAPLYVQPVWRFSGKYDDGASFTILVQALKPEYLK
;
A
#
# COMPACT_ATOMS: atom_id res chain seq x y z
N MET A 1 42.48 -9.01 -70.51
CA MET A 1 41.42 -8.73 -69.51
C MET A 1 41.31 -9.94 -68.60
N THR A 2 41.95 -9.87 -67.45
CA THR A 2 42.01 -10.93 -66.44
C THR A 2 40.65 -10.97 -65.73
N LYS A 3 39.96 -12.11 -65.74
CA LYS A 3 38.75 -12.30 -64.92
C LYS A 3 39.18 -12.23 -63.46
N VAL A 4 38.78 -11.16 -62.77
CA VAL A 4 38.95 -11.04 -61.32
C VAL A 4 38.01 -12.02 -60.63
N ASP A 5 38.53 -12.72 -59.64
CA ASP A 5 37.86 -13.73 -58.84
C ASP A 5 36.67 -13.10 -58.06
N PRO A 6 35.44 -13.66 -58.17
CA PRO A 6 34.26 -13.16 -57.45
C PRO A 6 34.42 -13.13 -55.93
N GLU A 7 35.16 -14.08 -55.34
CA GLU A 7 35.36 -14.13 -53.88
C GLU A 7 36.19 -12.92 -53.40
N ARG A 8 37.24 -12.57 -54.14
CA ARG A 8 38.05 -11.38 -53.87
C ARG A 8 37.26 -10.08 -53.95
N LYS A 9 36.29 -9.99 -54.87
CA LYS A 9 35.43 -8.80 -54.97
C LYS A 9 34.50 -8.67 -53.77
N SER A 10 33.95 -9.78 -53.29
CA SER A 10 33.10 -9.79 -52.10
C SER A 10 33.89 -9.38 -50.86
N GLU A 11 35.10 -9.90 -50.69
CA GLU A 11 35.99 -9.52 -49.58
C GLU A 11 36.42 -8.05 -49.66
N ALA A 12 36.73 -7.54 -50.85
CA ALA A 12 37.10 -6.14 -51.04
C ALA A 12 35.92 -5.18 -50.77
N LEU A 13 34.71 -5.55 -51.17
CA LEU A 13 33.50 -4.76 -50.90
C LEU A 13 33.16 -4.76 -49.41
N ASP A 14 33.25 -5.93 -48.75
CA ASP A 14 33.04 -6.06 -47.30
C ASP A 14 34.07 -5.22 -46.51
N ALA A 15 35.34 -5.32 -46.87
CA ALA A 15 36.40 -4.52 -46.26
C ALA A 15 36.19 -3.01 -46.47
N PHE A 16 35.66 -2.58 -47.63
CA PHE A 16 35.31 -1.18 -47.86
C PHE A 16 34.14 -0.68 -47.00
N LEU A 17 33.07 -1.47 -46.87
CA LEU A 17 31.93 -1.13 -46.01
C LEU A 17 32.36 -0.96 -44.54
N HIS A 18 33.32 -1.77 -44.09
CA HIS A 18 33.95 -1.69 -42.76
C HIS A 18 35.08 -0.63 -42.66
N GLY A 19 35.31 0.18 -43.70
CA GLY A 19 36.30 1.26 -43.70
C GLY A 19 37.76 0.80 -43.76
N LYS A 20 38.02 -0.46 -44.08
CA LYS A 20 39.37 -1.05 -44.20
C LYS A 20 39.99 -0.86 -45.59
N LEU A 21 39.18 -0.53 -46.60
CA LEU A 21 39.63 -0.18 -47.95
C LEU A 21 39.02 1.17 -48.39
N PRO A 22 39.73 1.95 -49.23
CA PRO A 22 39.20 3.19 -49.79
C PRO A 22 38.26 2.90 -50.99
N ALA A 23 37.37 3.85 -51.29
CA ALA A 23 36.35 3.72 -52.36
C ALA A 23 36.94 3.57 -53.77
N ASP A 24 38.20 3.97 -53.98
CA ASP A 24 38.93 3.87 -55.25
C ASP A 24 39.76 2.57 -55.38
N HIS A 25 39.57 1.61 -54.48
CA HIS A 25 40.28 0.34 -54.53
C HIS A 25 40.00 -0.41 -55.85
N PRO A 26 41.04 -0.87 -56.59
CA PRO A 26 40.90 -1.39 -57.96
C PRO A 26 40.07 -2.67 -58.08
N GLU A 27 39.83 -3.37 -56.96
CA GLU A 27 38.97 -4.56 -56.92
C GLU A 27 37.49 -4.23 -56.66
N ILE A 28 37.15 -2.97 -56.38
CA ILE A 28 35.78 -2.49 -56.14
C ILE A 28 35.30 -1.76 -57.40
N PRO A 29 34.30 -2.30 -58.12
CA PRO A 29 33.66 -1.59 -59.21
C PRO A 29 33.14 -0.23 -58.76
N LYS A 30 33.39 0.80 -59.57
CA LYS A 30 32.99 2.19 -59.25
C LYS A 30 31.53 2.34 -58.84
N ALA A 31 30.61 1.58 -59.46
CA ALA A 31 29.19 1.58 -59.11
C ALA A 31 28.89 1.01 -57.71
N GLU A 32 29.65 0.01 -57.25
CA GLU A 32 29.52 -0.59 -55.92
C GLU A 32 30.15 0.32 -54.85
N ALA A 33 31.25 1.01 -55.19
CA ALA A 33 31.82 2.05 -54.35
C ALA A 33 30.85 3.23 -54.16
N GLU A 34 30.24 3.72 -55.25
CA GLU A 34 29.24 4.79 -55.20
C GLU A 34 28.00 4.39 -54.37
N LEU A 35 27.52 3.15 -54.51
CA LEU A 35 26.43 2.62 -53.70
C LEU A 35 26.81 2.48 -52.21
N GLY A 36 28.02 1.99 -51.90
CA GLY A 36 28.46 1.86 -50.52
C GLY A 36 28.73 3.21 -49.84
N VAL A 37 29.20 4.23 -50.57
CA VAL A 37 29.26 5.61 -50.06
C VAL A 37 27.84 6.13 -49.75
N ALA A 38 26.88 5.91 -50.64
CA ALA A 38 25.49 6.33 -50.43
C ALA A 38 24.85 5.63 -49.21
N LEU A 39 25.07 4.33 -49.04
CA LEU A 39 24.58 3.56 -47.89
C LEU A 39 25.22 4.01 -46.57
N LYS A 40 26.53 4.29 -46.58
CA LYS A 40 27.24 4.80 -45.39
C LYS A 40 26.75 6.20 -45.00
N SER A 41 26.50 7.06 -45.99
CA SER A 41 25.93 8.39 -45.77
C SER A 41 24.48 8.34 -45.26
N ALA A 42 23.68 7.39 -45.75
CA ALA A 42 22.31 7.17 -45.27
C ALA A 42 22.29 6.63 -43.83
N ALA A 43 23.15 5.65 -43.51
CA ALA A 43 23.27 5.10 -42.16
C ALA A 43 23.72 6.16 -41.12
N GLN A 44 24.53 7.13 -41.53
CA GLN A 44 24.98 8.23 -40.66
C GLN A 44 23.95 9.34 -40.45
N THR A 45 22.90 9.41 -41.28
CA THR A 45 21.85 10.44 -41.21
C THR A 45 20.55 9.96 -40.59
N ILE A 46 20.38 8.65 -40.40
CA ILE A 46 19.22 8.07 -39.72
C ILE A 46 19.49 8.05 -38.22
N GLN A 47 18.99 9.05 -37.49
CA GLN A 47 18.76 8.93 -36.06
C GLN A 47 17.47 8.14 -35.88
N LEU A 48 17.57 6.86 -35.50
CA LEU A 48 16.40 6.09 -35.10
C LEU A 48 15.95 6.59 -33.72
N PRO A 49 14.67 6.97 -33.55
CA PRO A 49 14.12 7.27 -32.23
C PRO A 49 14.32 6.08 -31.27
N ALA A 50 14.55 6.36 -29.99
CA ALA A 50 14.46 5.32 -28.96
C ALA A 50 13.09 4.64 -29.06
N GLY A 51 13.08 3.31 -29.22
CA GLY A 51 11.84 2.54 -29.41
C GLY A 51 11.39 2.32 -30.87
N PHE A 52 12.15 2.73 -31.89
CA PHE A 52 11.79 2.44 -33.30
C PHE A 52 11.62 0.93 -33.58
N GLU A 53 12.45 0.08 -32.97
CA GLU A 53 12.35 -1.37 -33.09
C GLU A 53 11.03 -1.89 -32.50
N ILE A 54 10.61 -1.34 -31.35
CA ILE A 54 9.36 -1.67 -30.66
C ILE A 54 8.15 -1.22 -31.50
N GLU A 55 8.19 -0.01 -32.05
CA GLU A 55 7.12 0.53 -32.90
C GLU A 55 7.00 -0.28 -34.21
N LEU A 56 8.12 -0.66 -34.82
CA LEU A 56 8.16 -1.46 -36.03
C LEU A 56 7.64 -2.89 -35.79
N GLU A 57 8.03 -3.51 -34.69
CA GLU A 57 7.55 -4.83 -34.28
C GLU A 57 6.05 -4.81 -33.99
N ARG A 58 5.56 -3.78 -33.27
CA ARG A 58 4.13 -3.56 -33.01
C ARG A 58 3.34 -3.46 -34.31
N LEU A 59 3.82 -2.66 -35.28
CA LEU A 59 3.17 -2.49 -36.58
C LEU A 59 3.16 -3.78 -37.40
N LEU A 60 4.25 -4.56 -37.36
CA LEU A 60 4.33 -5.86 -38.04
C LEU A 60 3.39 -6.90 -37.43
N MET A 61 3.28 -6.95 -36.10
CA MET A 61 2.34 -7.85 -35.42
C MET A 61 0.88 -7.44 -35.65
N GLN A 62 0.58 -6.14 -35.68
CA GLN A 62 -0.76 -5.64 -35.98
C GLN A 62 -1.21 -5.99 -37.39
N GLU A 63 -0.29 -5.96 -38.36
CA GLU A 63 -0.55 -6.38 -39.74
C GLU A 63 -0.62 -7.92 -39.86
N ALA A 64 0.16 -8.67 -39.09
CA ALA A 64 0.08 -10.14 -39.04
C ALA A 64 -1.24 -10.66 -38.44
N ARG A 65 -1.88 -9.88 -37.54
CA ARG A 65 -3.17 -10.19 -36.90
C ARG A 65 -4.39 -9.79 -37.73
N ARG A 66 -4.22 -9.01 -38.81
CA ARG A 66 -5.33 -8.71 -39.72
C ARG A 66 -5.72 -9.96 -40.49
N LYS A 67 -6.83 -10.61 -40.08
CA LYS A 67 -7.48 -11.66 -40.88
C LYS A 67 -7.72 -11.11 -42.28
N PRO A 68 -7.26 -11.79 -43.35
CA PRO A 68 -7.54 -11.35 -44.71
C PRO A 68 -9.05 -11.42 -44.91
N SER A 69 -9.68 -10.25 -45.05
CA SER A 69 -11.08 -10.17 -45.42
C SER A 69 -11.24 -10.83 -46.79
N SER A 70 -12.16 -11.79 -46.87
CA SER A 70 -12.36 -12.62 -48.03
C SER A 70 -13.05 -11.84 -49.16
N MET A 71 -12.35 -10.93 -49.83
CA MET A 71 -12.75 -10.44 -51.16
C MET A 71 -11.62 -9.68 -51.86
N GLN A 72 -10.80 -10.41 -52.63
CA GLN A 72 -10.46 -10.17 -54.04
C GLN A 72 -9.12 -10.82 -54.39
N ARG A 73 -9.17 -11.69 -55.41
CA ARG A 73 -8.02 -12.41 -55.96
C ARG A 73 -7.18 -11.46 -56.81
N GLY A 74 -5.87 -11.46 -56.57
CA GLY A 74 -4.85 -10.96 -57.49
C GLY A 74 -3.50 -11.61 -57.20
N LEU A 75 -3.19 -12.71 -57.88
CA LEU A 75 -1.99 -13.56 -57.69
C LEU A 75 -0.64 -12.89 -58.03
N ALA A 76 -0.59 -11.56 -58.22
CA ALA A 76 0.64 -10.82 -58.53
C ALA A 76 1.17 -9.96 -57.37
N SER A 77 0.42 -9.78 -56.28
CA SER A 77 0.87 -9.00 -55.10
C SER A 77 1.41 -9.86 -53.95
N ALA A 78 1.00 -11.13 -53.85
CA ALA A 78 1.44 -12.04 -52.78
C ALA A 78 2.96 -12.32 -52.82
N GLY A 79 3.58 -12.35 -54.00
CA GLY A 79 5.02 -12.58 -54.15
C GLY A 79 5.90 -11.42 -53.66
N ARG A 80 5.39 -10.19 -53.65
CA ARG A 80 6.15 -9.01 -53.17
C ARG A 80 6.11 -8.89 -51.65
N SER A 81 4.97 -9.16 -51.01
CA SER A 81 4.85 -9.08 -49.55
C SER A 81 5.64 -10.21 -48.86
N VAL A 82 5.63 -11.43 -49.42
CA VAL A 82 6.44 -12.54 -48.89
C VAL A 82 7.94 -12.30 -49.08
N ALA A 83 8.35 -11.66 -50.19
CA ALA A 83 9.75 -11.30 -50.41
C ALA A 83 10.24 -10.21 -49.44
N TRP A 84 9.40 -9.24 -49.09
CA TRP A 84 9.74 -8.22 -48.08
C TRP A 84 9.81 -8.78 -46.66
N VAL A 85 8.89 -9.69 -46.29
CA VAL A 85 8.93 -10.37 -45.00
C VAL A 85 10.15 -11.29 -44.90
N ALA A 86 10.48 -12.04 -45.96
CA ALA A 86 11.69 -12.86 -45.99
C ALA A 86 12.99 -12.03 -45.94
N LEU A 87 13.01 -10.86 -46.59
CA LEU A 87 14.15 -9.93 -46.53
C LEU A 87 14.30 -9.30 -45.14
N ALA A 88 13.19 -8.95 -44.47
CA ALA A 88 13.21 -8.44 -43.10
C ALA A 88 13.68 -9.51 -42.10
N ILE A 89 13.23 -10.76 -42.26
CA ILE A 89 13.69 -11.89 -41.44
C ILE A 89 15.19 -12.16 -41.68
N LEU A 90 15.66 -12.12 -42.93
CA LEU A 90 17.09 -12.26 -43.24
C LEU A 90 17.94 -11.12 -42.67
N LEU A 91 17.43 -9.89 -42.66
CA LEU A 91 18.09 -8.75 -42.03
C LEU A 91 18.15 -8.92 -40.50
N LEU A 92 17.06 -9.35 -39.86
CA LEU A 92 17.01 -9.59 -38.40
C LEU A 92 17.96 -10.72 -37.97
N VAL A 93 18.01 -11.83 -38.72
CA VAL A 93 18.95 -12.93 -38.46
C VAL A 93 20.40 -12.48 -38.71
N GLY A 94 20.63 -11.65 -39.72
CA GLY A 94 21.95 -11.06 -40.00
C GLY A 94 22.43 -10.14 -38.88
N PHE A 95 21.57 -9.23 -38.40
CA PHE A 95 21.90 -8.32 -37.30
C PHE A 95 22.10 -9.07 -35.98
N GLY A 96 21.25 -10.04 -35.64
CA GLY A 96 21.39 -10.85 -34.42
C GLY A 96 22.70 -11.65 -34.37
N TRP A 97 23.20 -12.13 -35.52
CA TRP A 97 24.48 -12.82 -35.58
C TRP A 97 25.67 -11.86 -35.42
N VAL A 98 25.59 -10.67 -36.01
CA VAL A 98 26.64 -9.64 -35.90
C VAL A 98 26.79 -9.13 -34.46
N PHE A 99 25.70 -8.90 -33.72
CA PHE A 99 25.77 -8.46 -32.32
C PHE A 99 26.33 -9.53 -31.38
N ARG A 100 26.07 -10.81 -31.63
CA ARG A 100 26.62 -11.92 -30.83
C ARG A 100 28.14 -12.10 -30.96
N THR A 101 28.73 -11.58 -32.04
CA THR A 101 30.17 -11.73 -32.31
C THR A 101 31.02 -10.51 -31.93
N LEU A 102 30.38 -9.39 -31.55
CA LEU A 102 31.05 -8.11 -31.29
C LEU A 102 31.12 -7.70 -29.81
N LEU A 103 30.53 -8.48 -28.89
CA LEU A 103 30.63 -8.23 -27.44
C LEU A 103 31.59 -9.25 -26.79
N PRO A 104 32.65 -8.81 -26.09
CA PRO A 104 33.45 -9.72 -25.27
C PRO A 104 32.60 -10.22 -24.09
N SER A 105 32.67 -11.52 -23.82
CA SER A 105 32.12 -12.12 -22.60
C SER A 105 32.86 -11.54 -21.39
N SER A 106 32.19 -10.70 -20.61
CA SER A 106 32.71 -10.25 -19.32
C SER A 106 32.73 -11.44 -18.37
N ALA A 107 33.91 -11.81 -17.88
CA ALA A 107 34.05 -12.75 -16.77
C ALA A 107 33.38 -12.16 -15.51
N PRO A 108 32.84 -13.00 -14.60
CA PRO A 108 32.23 -12.53 -13.36
C PRO A 108 33.24 -11.73 -12.54
N GLY A 109 32.95 -10.45 -12.34
CA GLY A 109 33.78 -9.56 -11.55
C GLY A 109 33.56 -9.82 -10.06
N THR A 110 34.56 -10.36 -9.38
CA THR A 110 34.74 -10.14 -7.95
C THR A 110 35.04 -8.66 -7.74
N GLY A 111 34.02 -7.88 -7.38
CA GLY A 111 34.19 -6.47 -7.04
C GLY A 111 35.08 -6.31 -5.79
N PRO A 112 35.83 -5.19 -5.67
CA PRO A 112 36.66 -4.95 -4.50
C PRO A 112 35.81 -4.63 -3.27
N THR A 113 36.01 -5.39 -2.19
CA THR A 113 35.54 -5.05 -0.85
C THR A 113 36.27 -3.77 -0.40
N VAL A 114 35.54 -2.66 -0.27
CA VAL A 114 36.09 -1.43 0.31
C VAL A 114 36.02 -1.55 1.83
N SER A 115 37.13 -1.93 2.46
CA SER A 115 37.27 -1.79 3.91
C SER A 115 37.54 -0.32 4.25
N LEU A 116 36.52 0.39 4.74
CA LEU A 116 36.73 1.68 5.41
C LEU A 116 37.38 1.45 6.78
N PRO A 117 38.34 2.27 7.21
CA PRO A 117 38.89 2.18 8.56
C PRO A 117 37.79 2.52 9.59
N LEU A 118 37.35 1.52 10.35
CA LEU A 118 36.51 1.69 11.54
C LEU A 118 37.30 2.43 12.63
N THR A 119 37.26 3.76 12.57
CA THR A 119 37.67 4.60 13.72
C THR A 119 36.74 5.79 13.95
N ALA A 120 35.54 5.78 13.36
CA ALA A 120 34.44 6.61 13.81
C ALA A 120 33.69 5.85 14.90
N SER A 121 33.94 6.18 16.17
CA SER A 121 32.94 5.90 17.19
C SER A 121 31.69 6.66 16.79
N LEU A 122 30.53 6.03 16.88
CA LEU A 122 29.22 6.70 16.78
C LEU A 122 29.35 8.07 17.47
N PRO A 123 28.88 9.20 16.87
CA PRO A 123 28.49 10.31 17.71
C PRO A 123 27.57 9.69 18.74
N ALA A 124 27.88 9.86 20.03
CA ALA A 124 27.04 9.32 21.08
C ALA A 124 25.62 9.67 20.66
N ILE A 125 24.83 8.65 20.33
CA ILE A 125 23.39 8.79 20.38
C ILE A 125 23.23 9.36 21.77
N THR A 126 22.71 10.58 21.87
CA THR A 126 22.34 11.13 23.16
C THR A 126 21.25 10.20 23.63
N VAL A 127 21.66 9.09 24.27
CA VAL A 127 20.81 8.16 24.97
C VAL A 127 20.26 9.01 26.08
N ILE A 128 19.07 9.56 25.84
CA ILE A 128 18.32 10.27 26.85
C ILE A 128 17.95 9.20 27.87
N THR A 129 18.75 9.11 28.93
CA THR A 129 18.57 8.21 30.06
C THR A 129 18.84 6.75 29.70
N GLN A 130 19.68 6.08 30.49
CA GLN A 130 19.85 4.64 30.43
C GLN A 130 18.49 3.98 30.69
N ALA A 131 17.74 3.64 29.63
CA ALA A 131 16.64 2.70 29.76
C ALA A 131 17.24 1.42 30.34
N THR A 132 16.75 1.01 31.51
CA THR A 132 17.27 -0.18 32.17
C THR A 132 16.77 -1.38 31.37
N LYS A 133 17.66 -2.32 31.06
CA LYS A 133 17.37 -3.60 30.36
C LYS A 133 16.42 -4.46 31.18
N THR A 134 15.13 -4.12 31.16
CA THR A 134 14.13 -4.80 31.97
C THR A 134 12.86 -4.91 31.15
N ARG A 135 12.45 -6.15 30.91
CA ARG A 135 11.05 -6.48 30.68
C ARG A 135 10.25 -5.76 31.76
N GLY A 136 9.38 -4.85 31.37
CA GLY A 136 8.49 -4.17 32.32
C GLY A 136 7.73 -5.22 33.13
N PRO A 137 7.21 -4.88 34.33
CA PRO A 137 6.29 -5.80 35.00
C PRO A 137 5.22 -6.19 34.00
N GLU A 138 5.03 -7.50 33.75
CA GLU A 138 3.88 -7.96 32.99
C GLU A 138 2.66 -7.34 33.66
N GLN A 139 1.95 -6.47 32.94
CA GLN A 139 0.66 -6.03 33.43
C GLN A 139 -0.14 -7.31 33.66
N PRO A 140 -0.68 -7.53 34.87
CA PRO A 140 -1.29 -8.81 35.20
C PRO A 140 -2.32 -9.12 34.13
N THR A 141 -2.18 -10.28 33.49
CA THR A 141 -3.22 -10.82 32.62
C THR A 141 -4.53 -10.69 33.41
N PRO A 142 -5.54 -9.97 32.90
CA PRO A 142 -6.74 -9.70 33.66
C PRO A 142 -7.26 -11.02 34.20
N THR A 143 -7.39 -11.10 35.53
CA THR A 143 -7.99 -12.27 36.15
C THR A 143 -9.42 -12.29 35.64
N LEU A 144 -9.74 -13.22 34.74
CA LEU A 144 -11.12 -13.42 34.33
C LEU A 144 -11.90 -13.71 35.61
N SER A 145 -12.78 -12.80 35.99
CA SER A 145 -13.58 -12.97 37.21
C SER A 145 -14.30 -14.32 37.10
N GLY A 146 -13.99 -15.21 38.04
CA GLY A 146 -14.43 -16.61 38.04
C GLY A 146 -15.93 -16.81 38.33
N GLU A 147 -16.73 -15.77 38.23
CA GLU A 147 -18.19 -15.83 38.24
C GLU A 147 -18.69 -15.05 37.03
N GLU A 148 -19.60 -15.64 36.25
CA GLU A 148 -20.28 -14.99 35.13
C GLU A 148 -20.85 -13.63 35.59
N ASN A 149 -20.13 -12.53 35.36
CA ASN A 149 -20.70 -11.20 35.41
C ASN A 149 -21.61 -11.09 34.17
N GLN A 150 -22.84 -11.63 34.28
CA GLN A 150 -23.84 -11.71 33.19
C GLN A 150 -24.42 -10.34 32.79
N THR A 151 -23.93 -9.25 33.37
CA THR A 151 -24.41 -7.90 33.04
C THR A 151 -24.07 -7.60 31.60
N THR A 152 -25.11 -7.50 30.79
CA THR A 152 -25.02 -7.16 29.38
C THR A 152 -25.23 -5.66 29.22
N TYR A 153 -24.38 -5.02 28.44
CA TYR A 153 -24.37 -3.58 28.18
C TYR A 153 -24.68 -3.33 26.71
N ASN A 154 -25.53 -2.34 26.44
CA ASN A 154 -25.70 -1.79 25.10
C ASN A 154 -24.88 -0.52 25.05
N LEU A 155 -23.83 -0.51 24.22
CA LEU A 155 -22.93 0.63 24.12
C LEU A 155 -23.41 1.57 23.01
N PRO A 156 -23.60 2.88 23.28
CA PRO A 156 -23.99 3.90 22.29
C PRO A 156 -23.19 3.86 20.97
N MET A 157 -21.89 3.59 21.05
CA MET A 157 -21.00 3.56 19.89
C MET A 157 -21.12 2.28 19.03
N PHE A 158 -21.82 1.26 19.52
CA PHE A 158 -22.04 -0.01 18.82
C PHE A 158 -23.53 -0.38 18.83
N PRO A 159 -24.36 0.35 18.08
CA PRO A 159 -25.79 0.10 18.05
C PRO A 159 -26.09 -1.31 17.52
N GLY A 160 -26.89 -2.07 18.28
CA GLY A 160 -27.28 -3.44 17.91
C GLY A 160 -26.31 -4.53 18.39
N VAL A 161 -25.30 -4.18 19.20
CA VAL A 161 -24.36 -5.13 19.81
C VAL A 161 -24.57 -5.19 21.32
N GLU A 162 -24.58 -6.41 21.85
CA GLU A 162 -24.66 -6.69 23.28
C GLU A 162 -23.27 -7.02 23.84
N PHE A 163 -22.75 -6.20 24.76
CA PHE A 163 -21.42 -6.40 25.35
C PHE A 163 -21.48 -7.03 26.73
N LYS A 164 -20.54 -7.92 27.01
CA LYS A 164 -20.26 -8.44 28.35
C LYS A 164 -18.91 -7.93 28.83
N LEU A 165 -18.86 -7.34 30.02
CA LEU A 165 -17.63 -6.93 30.66
C LEU A 165 -17.08 -8.09 31.49
N GLN A 166 -16.06 -8.79 30.97
CA GLN A 166 -15.46 -9.95 31.65
C GLN A 166 -14.18 -9.58 32.41
N ALA A 167 -13.45 -8.58 31.93
CA ALA A 167 -12.29 -8.03 32.62
C ALA A 167 -12.69 -7.25 33.87
N GLU A 168 -11.88 -7.37 34.93
CA GLU A 168 -11.97 -6.48 36.09
C GLU A 168 -11.46 -5.07 35.72
N LEU A 169 -12.11 -4.04 36.26
CA LEU A 169 -11.63 -2.66 36.11
C LEU A 169 -10.35 -2.48 36.94
N PRO A 170 -9.20 -2.17 36.32
CA PRO A 170 -7.93 -2.12 37.02
C PRO A 170 -7.84 -0.91 37.97
N GLU A 171 -7.15 -1.10 39.10
CA GLU A 171 -6.65 0.02 39.90
C GLU A 171 -5.47 0.67 39.16
N ALA A 172 -5.66 1.91 38.72
CA ALA A 172 -4.63 2.70 38.04
C ALA A 172 -4.05 3.78 38.96
N PRO A 173 -2.88 4.35 38.61
CA PRO A 173 -2.38 5.53 39.29
C PRO A 173 -3.37 6.70 39.12
N GLN A 174 -3.40 7.59 40.11
CA GLN A 174 -4.24 8.79 40.04
C GLN A 174 -3.67 9.86 39.11
N GLU A 175 -2.39 9.74 38.78
CA GLU A 175 -1.64 10.64 37.91
C GLU A 175 -0.66 9.86 37.04
N VAL A 176 -0.34 10.41 35.87
CA VAL A 176 0.65 9.84 34.95
C VAL A 176 1.55 10.92 34.37
N GLN A 177 2.74 10.50 33.97
CA GLN A 177 3.71 11.34 33.28
C GLN A 177 3.27 11.57 31.83
N ILE A 178 3.01 12.81 31.43
CA ILE A 178 2.82 13.17 30.03
C ILE A 178 4.18 13.32 29.36
N TYR A 179 4.26 12.88 28.10
CA TYR A 179 5.45 12.96 27.28
C TYR A 179 5.20 13.80 26.04
N GLN A 180 6.25 14.44 25.54
CA GLN A 180 6.28 15.02 24.21
C GLN A 180 6.99 14.05 23.28
N GLN A 181 6.37 13.76 22.13
CA GLN A 181 7.03 13.03 21.06
C GLN A 181 7.99 13.96 20.32
N LYS A 182 9.24 13.52 20.19
CA LYS A 182 10.30 14.22 19.48
C LYS A 182 10.60 13.52 18.16
N GLY A 183 11.14 14.28 17.22
CA GLY A 183 11.78 13.68 16.05
C GLY A 183 13.04 12.92 16.46
N TRP A 184 13.34 11.83 15.76
CA TRP A 184 14.67 11.25 15.79
C TRP A 184 15.64 12.11 14.98
N PRO A 185 16.96 11.98 15.20
CA PRO A 185 17.94 12.52 14.28
C PRO A 185 17.69 12.01 12.85
N ALA A 186 17.80 12.91 11.88
CA ALA A 186 17.58 12.59 10.48
C ALA A 186 18.50 11.45 10.03
N LEU A 187 17.94 10.52 9.26
CA LEU A 187 18.67 9.42 8.65
C LEU A 187 19.76 9.93 7.71
N THR A 188 20.97 9.40 7.84
CA THR A 188 22.09 9.67 6.94
C THR A 188 22.56 8.37 6.30
N ALA A 189 23.26 8.49 5.17
CA ALA A 189 23.88 7.34 4.51
C ALA A 189 24.83 6.57 5.45
N GLU A 190 25.60 7.29 6.27
CA GLU A 190 26.53 6.71 7.24
C GLU A 190 25.79 5.98 8.36
N SER A 191 24.73 6.56 8.92
CA SER A 191 23.99 5.93 10.02
C SER A 191 23.19 4.71 9.55
N ALA A 192 22.66 4.73 8.32
CA ALA A 192 22.03 3.57 7.69
C ALA A 192 23.03 2.42 7.50
N LEU A 193 24.20 2.72 6.92
CA LEU A 193 25.25 1.71 6.67
C LEU A 193 25.74 1.08 7.98
N LEU A 194 25.96 1.89 9.02
CA LEU A 194 26.40 1.41 10.34
C LEU A 194 25.39 0.45 10.98
N LEU A 195 24.09 0.79 11.00
CA LEU A 195 23.10 -0.14 11.55
C LEU A 195 22.94 -1.39 10.66
N GLY A 196 23.01 -1.25 9.33
CA GLY A 196 23.00 -2.40 8.43
C GLY A 196 24.13 -3.39 8.74
N GLN A 197 25.34 -2.89 8.98
CA GLN A 197 26.49 -3.71 9.41
C GLN A 197 26.30 -4.30 10.81
N GLN A 198 25.74 -3.52 11.75
CA GLN A 198 25.40 -4.02 13.09
C GLN A 198 24.45 -5.21 13.00
N LEU A 199 23.44 -5.16 12.13
CA LEU A 199 22.49 -6.24 11.83
C LEU A 199 23.08 -7.42 11.02
N GLY A 200 24.39 -7.40 10.75
CA GLY A 200 25.09 -8.47 10.03
C GLY A 200 24.91 -8.45 8.51
N VAL A 201 24.44 -7.33 7.93
CA VAL A 201 24.34 -7.16 6.48
C VAL A 201 25.62 -6.48 5.96
N ASP A 202 26.56 -7.30 5.47
CA ASP A 202 27.80 -6.85 4.83
C ASP A 202 27.52 -6.44 3.37
N GLY A 203 26.78 -5.34 3.24
CA GLY A 203 26.18 -4.89 1.99
C GLY A 203 26.62 -3.51 1.51
N GLN A 204 26.18 -3.17 0.30
CA GLN A 204 26.28 -1.82 -0.24
C GLN A 204 25.05 -0.99 0.14
N LEU A 205 25.18 0.33 0.02
CA LEU A 205 24.12 1.29 0.28
C LEU A 205 23.43 1.72 -1.02
N TYR A 206 22.11 1.67 -1.03
CA TYR A 206 21.24 2.03 -2.15
C TYR A 206 20.19 3.04 -1.72
N GLN A 207 19.67 3.80 -2.69
CA GLN A 207 18.51 4.67 -2.52
C GLN A 207 17.24 3.80 -2.53
N ALA A 208 16.36 4.02 -1.56
CA ALA A 208 15.08 3.31 -1.46
C ALA A 208 13.91 4.28 -1.70
N THR A 209 12.88 3.81 -2.41
CA THR A 209 11.64 4.56 -2.65
C THR A 209 10.55 4.11 -1.68
N SER A 210 10.82 4.25 -0.38
CA SER A 210 9.86 3.96 0.69
C SER A 210 9.52 5.20 1.50
N GLY A 211 8.27 5.33 1.92
CA GLY A 211 7.78 6.47 2.71
C GLY A 211 7.08 7.55 1.87
N PRO A 212 6.59 8.62 2.53
CA PRO A 212 5.93 9.73 1.83
C PRO A 212 6.90 10.48 0.91
N PRO A 213 6.40 11.18 -0.13
CA PRO A 213 7.23 11.99 -1.01
C PRO A 213 8.16 12.94 -0.22
N GLY A 214 9.44 12.97 -0.60
CA GLY A 214 10.48 13.75 0.09
C GLY A 214 11.09 13.09 1.34
N ALA A 215 10.59 11.93 1.80
CA ALA A 215 11.21 11.18 2.88
C ALA A 215 12.60 10.64 2.46
N THR A 216 13.59 10.79 3.34
CA THR A 216 14.90 10.16 3.15
C THR A 216 14.81 8.67 3.45
N SER A 217 15.13 7.81 2.49
CA SER A 217 15.11 6.36 2.68
C SER A 217 16.34 5.69 2.05
N TYR A 218 16.93 4.74 2.77
CA TYR A 218 18.09 3.98 2.32
C TYR A 218 17.84 2.49 2.44
N LEU A 219 18.49 1.72 1.56
CA LEU A 219 18.55 0.27 1.61
C LEU A 219 20.00 -0.16 1.79
N VAL A 220 20.31 -0.95 2.82
CA VAL A 220 21.57 -1.68 2.92
C VAL A 220 21.32 -3.12 2.53
N SER A 221 22.07 -3.64 1.55
CA SER A 221 21.90 -5.03 1.12
C SER A 221 23.18 -5.63 0.55
N ASP A 222 23.41 -6.90 0.88
CA ASP A 222 24.44 -7.76 0.28
C ASP A 222 23.93 -8.51 -0.97
N GLY A 223 22.73 -8.17 -1.44
CA GLY A 223 21.99 -8.84 -2.50
C GLY A 223 20.98 -9.87 -1.99
N PHE A 224 21.08 -10.32 -0.73
CA PHE A 224 20.19 -11.35 -0.19
C PHE A 224 19.49 -10.89 1.09
N ALA A 225 20.25 -10.52 2.11
CA ALA A 225 19.71 -9.84 3.27
C ALA A 225 19.54 -8.35 2.96
N ARG A 226 18.55 -7.72 3.57
CA ARG A 226 18.26 -6.31 3.38
C ARG A 226 17.81 -5.63 4.64
N VAL A 227 18.20 -4.36 4.79
CA VAL A 227 17.66 -3.43 5.79
C VAL A 227 17.21 -2.18 5.07
N THR A 228 15.92 -1.91 5.06
CA THR A 228 15.35 -0.68 4.52
C THR A 228 15.07 0.27 5.68
N PHE A 229 15.58 1.49 5.58
CA PHE A 229 15.42 2.56 6.57
C PHE A 229 14.49 3.64 6.03
N GLN A 230 13.67 4.21 6.89
CA GLN A 230 12.74 5.28 6.54
C GLN A 230 12.91 6.44 7.51
N GLN A 231 13.37 7.60 7.04
CA GLN A 231 13.52 8.88 7.75
C GLN A 231 14.44 8.93 8.99
N ALA A 232 14.55 7.86 9.77
CA ALA A 232 15.38 7.75 10.97
C ALA A 232 15.92 6.32 11.16
N VAL A 233 16.99 6.19 11.94
CA VAL A 233 17.67 4.89 12.19
C VAL A 233 16.77 3.87 12.90
N PRO A 234 15.97 4.24 13.93
CA PRO A 234 15.09 3.28 14.62
C PRO A 234 13.87 2.84 13.81
N TRP A 235 13.68 3.38 12.60
CA TRP A 235 12.56 3.07 11.70
C TRP A 235 13.08 2.26 10.52
N PHE A 236 13.09 0.94 10.69
CA PHE A 236 13.67 0.05 9.69
C PHE A 236 12.89 -1.25 9.54
N GLN A 237 13.07 -1.87 8.37
CA GLN A 237 12.63 -3.22 8.06
C GLN A 237 13.84 -4.06 7.64
N TYR A 238 14.19 -5.03 8.47
CA TYR A 238 15.16 -6.08 8.19
C TYR A 238 14.44 -7.27 7.55
N SER A 239 15.05 -7.83 6.51
CA SER A 239 14.69 -9.15 5.98
C SER A 239 15.96 -9.97 5.83
N ALA A 240 15.96 -11.16 6.42
CA ALA A 240 17.02 -12.14 6.24
C ALA A 240 17.02 -12.65 4.78
N ALA A 241 18.12 -13.28 4.37
CA ALA A 241 18.15 -14.04 3.13
C ALA A 241 17.16 -15.21 3.22
N LEU A 242 15.98 -15.04 2.60
CA LEU A 242 14.97 -16.08 2.52
C LEU A 242 15.42 -17.09 1.46
N ASN A 243 16.17 -18.11 1.86
CA ASN A 243 16.69 -19.18 0.99
C ASN A 243 15.57 -20.11 0.48
N GLY A 244 14.48 -19.55 -0.07
CA GLY A 244 13.23 -20.25 -0.34
C GLY A 244 12.47 -20.69 0.91
N ARG A 245 12.87 -20.24 2.11
CA ARG A 245 12.18 -20.56 3.36
C ARG A 245 10.90 -19.74 3.47
N ARG A 246 9.78 -20.45 3.63
CA ARG A 246 8.49 -19.81 3.88
C ARG A 246 8.48 -19.23 5.30
N PRO A 247 8.06 -17.98 5.52
CA PRO A 247 7.50 -17.58 6.80
C PRO A 247 6.13 -18.25 6.91
N VAL A 248 6.06 -19.50 7.38
CA VAL A 248 4.78 -20.19 7.58
C VAL A 248 4.58 -20.64 9.02
N SER A 249 3.39 -20.27 9.47
CA SER A 249 2.55 -20.75 10.55
C SER A 249 2.72 -22.24 10.91
N ILE A 250 3.16 -22.46 12.15
CA ILE A 250 3.03 -23.63 13.05
C ILE A 250 4.30 -24.48 13.28
N ALA A 251 4.83 -24.33 14.51
CA ALA A 251 5.20 -25.40 15.48
C ALA A 251 5.89 -24.81 16.72
N LEU A 252 6.18 -23.50 16.74
CA LEU A 252 6.77 -22.84 17.91
C LEU A 252 5.71 -22.49 18.94
N SER A 253 5.98 -22.83 20.21
CA SER A 253 5.20 -22.32 21.33
C SER A 253 5.42 -20.81 21.48
N PRO A 254 4.49 -20.05 22.09
CA PRO A 254 4.68 -18.63 22.35
C PRO A 254 6.02 -18.33 23.03
N GLU A 255 6.46 -19.17 23.97
CA GLU A 255 7.74 -19.01 24.67
C GLU A 255 8.94 -19.16 23.74
N GLN A 256 8.88 -20.04 22.75
CA GLN A 256 9.96 -20.21 21.77
C GLN A 256 10.05 -18.99 20.83
N VAL A 257 8.90 -18.45 20.41
CA VAL A 257 8.85 -17.24 19.56
C VAL A 257 9.41 -16.03 20.33
N ILE A 258 9.00 -15.86 21.59
CA ILE A 258 9.49 -14.80 22.46
C ILE A 258 11.01 -14.90 22.64
N ALA A 259 11.51 -16.09 22.99
CA ALA A 259 12.94 -16.31 23.19
C ALA A 259 13.75 -16.04 21.90
N ALA A 260 13.24 -16.43 20.74
CA ALA A 260 13.89 -16.15 19.45
C ALA A 260 13.96 -14.64 19.16
N GLY A 261 12.87 -13.90 19.44
CA GLY A 261 12.85 -12.45 19.31
C GLY A 261 13.81 -11.75 20.28
N GLU A 262 13.81 -12.12 21.55
CA GLU A 262 14.73 -11.55 22.56
C GLU A 262 16.19 -11.83 22.19
N ASN A 263 16.49 -13.06 21.74
CA ASN A 263 17.82 -13.41 21.26
C ASN A 263 18.26 -12.53 20.09
N PHE A 264 17.37 -12.23 19.15
CA PHE A 264 17.68 -11.32 18.04
C PHE A 264 17.98 -9.92 18.54
N LEU A 265 17.11 -9.35 19.40
CA LEU A 265 17.32 -8.01 19.94
C LEU A 265 18.63 -7.90 20.70
N THR A 266 18.94 -8.86 21.57
CA THR A 266 20.19 -8.87 22.34
C THR A 266 21.42 -9.12 21.48
N ALA A 267 21.34 -10.00 20.48
CA ALA A 267 22.48 -10.28 19.58
C ALA A 267 22.93 -9.04 18.80
N TYR A 268 21.98 -8.14 18.51
CA TYR A 268 22.22 -6.95 17.71
C TYR A 268 22.12 -5.64 18.53
N ASP A 269 22.11 -5.70 19.87
CA ASP A 269 22.02 -4.54 20.77
C ASP A 269 20.85 -3.59 20.46
N LEU A 270 19.68 -4.17 20.14
CA LEU A 270 18.42 -3.49 19.86
C LEU A 270 17.45 -3.50 21.06
N ASP A 271 17.90 -3.97 22.23
CA ASP A 271 17.10 -4.09 23.45
C ASP A 271 17.23 -2.87 24.39
N ASN A 272 17.55 -1.70 23.83
CA ASN A 272 17.88 -0.47 24.55
C ASN A 272 16.66 0.41 24.90
N PHE A 273 15.48 -0.19 25.06
CA PHE A 273 14.24 0.48 25.45
C PHE A 273 13.43 -0.40 26.42
N GLU A 274 12.57 0.22 27.23
CA GLU A 274 11.64 -0.54 28.07
C GLU A 274 10.50 -1.08 27.20
N TYR A 275 10.14 -2.34 27.39
CA TYR A 275 9.09 -2.96 26.60
C TYR A 275 8.25 -3.96 27.39
N GLN A 276 7.05 -4.19 26.85
CA GLN A 276 6.22 -5.35 27.12
C GLN A 276 6.18 -6.27 25.89
N VAL A 277 5.97 -7.55 26.14
CA VAL A 277 5.94 -8.57 25.08
C VAL A 277 4.49 -8.96 24.81
N GLU A 278 4.08 -8.93 23.55
CA GLU A 278 2.79 -9.45 23.10
C GLU A 278 2.99 -10.50 22.01
N THR A 279 2.16 -11.55 22.06
CA THR A 279 2.02 -12.54 20.99
C THR A 279 0.55 -12.61 20.61
N GLU A 280 0.26 -12.76 19.32
CA GLU A 280 -1.10 -12.86 18.83
C GLU A 280 -1.35 -14.29 18.35
N ALA A 281 -2.41 -14.92 18.86
CA ALA A 281 -2.79 -16.27 18.43
C ALA A 281 -3.08 -16.33 16.91
N GLU A 282 -3.49 -15.20 16.32
CA GLU A 282 -3.78 -15.05 14.90
C GLU A 282 -2.52 -14.85 14.05
N ARG A 283 -1.36 -14.60 14.67
CA ARG A 283 -0.04 -14.43 14.03
C ARG A 283 1.01 -15.37 14.64
N PRO A 284 0.86 -16.69 14.49
CA PRO A 284 1.85 -17.64 14.98
C PRO A 284 3.23 -17.38 14.36
N GLY A 285 4.26 -17.36 15.21
CA GLY A 285 5.64 -17.06 14.81
C GLY A 285 6.00 -15.57 14.84
N GLU A 286 5.06 -14.69 15.18
CA GLU A 286 5.32 -13.26 15.39
C GLU A 286 5.36 -12.94 16.89
N VAL A 287 6.29 -12.07 17.29
CA VAL A 287 6.35 -11.45 18.62
C VAL A 287 6.50 -9.94 18.49
N LEU A 288 5.78 -9.21 19.35
CA LEU A 288 5.81 -7.76 19.43
C LEU A 288 6.48 -7.34 20.74
N PHE A 289 7.53 -6.53 20.63
CA PHE A 289 8.18 -5.84 21.75
C PHE A 289 7.68 -4.40 21.76
N ILE A 290 6.59 -4.14 22.47
CA ILE A 290 5.93 -2.84 22.50
C ILE A 290 6.64 -1.94 23.49
N GLN A 291 7.10 -0.78 23.02
CA GLN A 291 7.75 0.22 23.86
C GLN A 291 6.80 0.67 24.97
N THR A 292 7.32 0.74 26.20
CA THR A 292 6.61 1.25 27.36
C THR A 292 7.27 2.53 27.87
N LEU A 293 6.47 3.41 28.46
CA LEU A 293 6.91 4.58 29.20
C LEU A 293 6.36 4.46 30.62
N ASP A 294 7.24 4.37 31.63
CA ASP A 294 6.87 4.09 33.03
C ASP A 294 5.99 2.82 33.17
N GLY A 295 6.28 1.79 32.37
CA GLY A 295 5.51 0.54 32.33
C GLY A 295 4.15 0.62 31.60
N ILE A 296 3.77 1.77 31.06
CA ILE A 296 2.55 1.96 30.27
C ILE A 296 2.88 1.81 28.77
N PRO A 297 2.20 0.93 28.01
CA PRO A 297 2.53 0.69 26.62
C PRO A 297 2.15 1.85 25.69
N VAL A 298 2.98 2.09 24.68
CA VAL A 298 2.77 3.12 23.66
C VAL A 298 2.14 2.51 22.41
N ARG A 299 0.96 3.02 22.05
CA ARG A 299 0.18 2.66 20.87
C ARG A 299 0.12 3.84 19.92
N TYR A 300 0.19 3.56 18.62
CA TYR A 300 -0.05 4.57 17.61
C TYR A 300 -1.55 4.68 17.30
N SER A 301 -1.97 5.81 16.76
CA SER A 301 -3.28 5.98 16.12
C SER A 301 -3.49 4.87 15.09
N GLN A 302 -4.76 4.52 14.81
CA GLN A 302 -5.10 3.38 13.94
C GLN A 302 -4.58 2.01 14.44
N PHE A 303 -4.32 1.90 15.74
CA PHE A 303 -4.08 0.63 16.45
C PHE A 303 -2.77 -0.08 16.08
N ASP A 304 -1.81 0.64 15.49
CA ASP A 304 -0.41 0.18 15.47
C ASP A 304 0.25 0.44 16.84
N SER A 305 1.51 0.09 17.02
CA SER A 305 2.24 0.33 18.27
C SER A 305 3.65 0.77 17.99
N SER A 306 4.21 1.56 18.88
CA SER A 306 5.66 1.78 18.92
C SER A 306 6.31 0.49 19.38
N LYS A 307 7.00 -0.20 18.48
CA LYS A 307 7.47 -1.57 18.75
C LYS A 307 8.69 -1.97 17.95
N VAL A 308 9.24 -3.11 18.34
CA VAL A 308 9.96 -4.00 17.44
C VAL A 308 9.11 -5.26 17.23
N ARG A 309 8.75 -5.54 15.98
CA ARG A 309 8.07 -6.76 15.56
C ARG A 309 9.12 -7.73 15.01
N VAL A 310 9.10 -8.97 15.47
CA VAL A 310 9.98 -10.03 14.97
C VAL A 310 9.14 -11.19 14.45
N GLN A 311 9.32 -11.53 13.18
CA GLN A 311 8.80 -12.77 12.59
C GLN A 311 9.90 -13.83 12.63
N VAL A 312 9.53 -15.02 13.08
CA VAL A 312 10.42 -16.16 13.31
C VAL A 312 10.03 -17.34 12.41
N ASP A 313 11.02 -18.08 11.92
CA ASP A 313 10.83 -19.33 11.16
C ASP A 313 10.71 -20.58 12.05
N GLU A 314 10.48 -21.74 11.43
CA GLU A 314 10.35 -23.04 12.09
C GLU A 314 11.59 -23.48 12.90
N VAL A 315 12.76 -22.91 12.64
CA VAL A 315 14.01 -23.20 13.37
C VAL A 315 14.37 -22.10 14.38
N SER A 316 13.38 -21.28 14.77
CA SER A 316 13.53 -20.21 15.76
C SER A 316 14.55 -19.13 15.36
N GLN A 317 14.67 -18.83 14.07
CA GLN A 317 15.48 -17.72 13.56
C GLN A 317 14.60 -16.56 13.10
N ALA A 318 15.02 -15.33 13.39
CA ALA A 318 14.32 -14.13 12.92
C ALA A 318 14.50 -14.00 11.40
N THR A 319 13.39 -13.98 10.66
CA THR A 319 13.37 -13.83 9.20
C THR A 319 13.03 -12.42 8.77
N GLN A 320 12.22 -11.72 9.55
CA GLN A 320 11.88 -10.32 9.33
C GLN A 320 11.80 -9.60 10.66
N VAL A 321 12.32 -8.38 10.70
CA VAL A 321 12.24 -7.51 11.87
C VAL A 321 11.82 -6.12 11.41
N GLU A 322 10.77 -5.60 12.01
CA GLU A 322 10.29 -4.24 11.76
C GLU A 322 10.41 -3.44 13.06
N SER A 323 10.99 -2.26 13.01
CA SER A 323 11.10 -1.35 14.14
C SER A 323 10.50 0.00 13.75
N ASN A 324 9.70 0.57 14.64
CA ASN A 324 9.07 1.88 14.48
C ASN A 324 9.07 2.65 15.81
N LEU A 325 10.16 2.58 16.57
CA LEU A 325 10.23 3.14 17.92
C LEU A 325 10.03 4.66 17.96
N GLY A 326 9.30 5.14 18.97
CA GLY A 326 9.11 6.55 19.27
C GLY A 326 10.24 7.13 20.13
N ASN A 327 10.46 8.44 19.99
CA ASN A 327 11.37 9.22 20.82
C ASN A 327 10.54 10.15 21.72
N PHE A 328 10.71 10.05 23.03
CA PHE A 328 9.84 10.70 24.01
C PHE A 328 10.63 11.42 25.09
N GLU A 329 10.19 12.63 25.44
CA GLU A 329 10.71 13.39 26.57
C GLU A 329 9.60 13.69 27.58
N PRO A 330 9.84 13.50 28.90
CA PRO A 330 8.83 13.79 29.92
C PRO A 330 8.55 15.29 30.00
N VAL A 331 7.27 15.64 30.13
CA VAL A 331 6.75 17.02 30.23
C VAL A 331 6.35 17.35 31.67
N GLY A 332 5.47 16.55 32.26
CA GLY A 332 5.02 16.68 33.66
C GLY A 332 4.03 15.59 34.07
N SER A 333 3.72 15.51 35.36
CA SER A 333 2.72 14.58 35.90
C SER A 333 1.34 15.24 35.96
N TYR A 334 0.30 14.54 35.49
CA TYR A 334 -1.07 15.06 35.40
C TYR A 334 -2.09 14.03 35.91
N PRO A 335 -3.16 14.48 36.58
CA PRO A 335 -4.18 13.57 37.08
C PRO A 335 -5.01 12.97 35.93
N ILE A 336 -5.42 11.72 36.10
CA ILE A 336 -6.25 11.00 35.13
C ILE A 336 -7.57 10.53 35.73
N LEU A 337 -8.52 10.19 34.87
CA LEU A 337 -9.71 9.44 35.18
C LEU A 337 -9.32 8.01 35.60
N SER A 338 -10.02 7.47 36.58
CA SER A 338 -10.00 6.04 36.90
C SER A 338 -10.65 5.20 35.79
N ALA A 339 -10.35 3.88 35.76
CA ALA A 339 -10.99 2.95 34.83
C ALA A 339 -12.52 2.95 34.95
N GLN A 340 -13.05 3.13 36.16
CA GLN A 340 -14.50 3.21 36.41
C GLN A 340 -15.11 4.49 35.82
N GLU A 341 -14.45 5.63 35.95
CA GLU A 341 -14.91 6.89 35.35
C GLU A 341 -14.87 6.81 33.82
N ALA A 342 -13.82 6.22 33.26
CA ALA A 342 -13.72 5.96 31.82
C ALA A 342 -14.84 5.02 31.34
N TRP A 343 -15.11 3.94 32.08
CA TRP A 343 -16.21 3.01 31.75
C TRP A 343 -17.58 3.69 31.79
N ASN A 344 -17.83 4.55 32.79
CA ASN A 344 -19.07 5.32 32.85
C ASN A 344 -19.23 6.23 31.62
N LYS A 345 -18.14 6.80 31.11
CA LYS A 345 -18.14 7.60 29.88
C LYS A 345 -18.50 6.76 28.64
N VAL A 346 -18.06 5.51 28.57
CA VAL A 346 -18.46 4.56 27.49
C VAL A 346 -19.96 4.26 27.55
N LEU A 347 -20.52 4.08 28.76
CA LEU A 347 -21.94 3.74 28.95
C LEU A 347 -22.89 4.90 28.66
N SER A 348 -22.45 6.14 28.90
CA SER A 348 -23.30 7.32 28.75
C SER A 348 -22.43 8.52 28.38
N PRO A 349 -22.01 8.62 27.10
CA PRO A 349 -21.17 9.72 26.66
C PRO A 349 -21.98 11.02 26.71
N GLU A 350 -21.51 11.99 27.49
CA GLU A 350 -22.06 13.35 27.45
C GLU A 350 -21.75 14.04 26.11
N THR A 351 -20.58 13.74 25.55
CA THR A 351 -20.15 14.10 24.20
C THR A 351 -19.36 12.95 23.57
N ALA A 352 -19.28 12.90 22.25
CA ALA A 352 -18.43 11.95 21.54
C ALA A 352 -16.92 12.23 21.75
N SER A 353 -16.55 13.45 22.16
CA SER A 353 -15.16 13.89 22.28
C SER A 353 -14.35 13.03 23.27
N GLY A 354 -13.15 12.61 22.85
CA GLY A 354 -12.27 11.75 23.63
C GLY A 354 -12.80 10.32 23.80
N LEU A 355 -13.58 9.85 22.82
CA LEU A 355 -13.96 8.45 22.61
C LEU A 355 -13.66 8.05 21.16
N GLU A 356 -13.00 6.91 21.00
CA GLU A 356 -12.76 6.29 19.70
C GLU A 356 -13.14 4.82 19.77
N SER A 357 -13.69 4.28 18.68
CA SER A 357 -14.00 2.87 18.56
C SER A 357 -13.55 2.31 17.22
N SER A 358 -13.08 1.06 17.23
CA SER A 358 -12.73 0.34 16.02
C SER A 358 -13.17 -1.11 16.06
N ASP A 359 -13.47 -1.62 14.87
CA ASP A 359 -13.82 -3.01 14.62
C ASP A 359 -12.88 -3.57 13.54
N PHE A 360 -12.23 -4.68 13.87
CA PHE A 360 -11.38 -5.40 12.93
C PHE A 360 -12.09 -6.68 12.53
N SER A 361 -12.28 -6.89 11.21
CA SER A 361 -12.80 -8.16 10.71
C SER A 361 -11.87 -9.30 11.15
N GLY A 362 -12.42 -10.34 11.77
CA GLY A 362 -11.68 -11.53 12.24
C GLY A 362 -11.21 -12.45 11.11
N LEU A 363 -11.10 -11.93 9.88
CA LEU A 363 -10.37 -12.63 8.83
C LEU A 363 -8.93 -12.67 9.28
N SER A 364 -8.47 -13.85 9.73
CA SER A 364 -7.14 -14.05 10.30
C SER A 364 -6.10 -13.33 9.44
N SER A 365 -5.32 -12.46 10.08
CA SER A 365 -4.21 -11.77 9.43
C SER A 365 -3.18 -12.77 8.86
N VAL A 366 -3.14 -13.99 9.38
CA VAL A 366 -2.46 -15.13 8.74
C VAL A 366 -3.43 -15.88 7.84
N ARG A 367 -3.37 -15.57 6.55
CA ARG A 367 -3.90 -16.42 5.49
C ARG A 367 -2.77 -17.29 4.98
N PRO A 368 -2.98 -18.60 4.80
CA PRO A 368 -2.06 -19.41 4.02
C PRO A 368 -1.77 -18.72 2.68
N THR A 369 -0.49 -18.51 2.42
CA THR A 369 0.02 -17.99 1.17
C THR A 369 0.95 -19.03 0.57
N TRP A 370 0.89 -19.15 -0.75
CA TRP A 370 1.78 -20.02 -1.50
C TRP A 370 2.53 -19.18 -2.51
N GLN A 371 3.85 -19.36 -2.55
CA GLN A 371 4.71 -18.84 -3.60
C GLN A 371 5.20 -20.01 -4.44
N ARG A 372 5.37 -19.78 -5.74
CA ARG A 372 5.84 -20.82 -6.66
C ARG A 372 7.34 -21.03 -6.49
N GLU A 373 7.74 -22.30 -6.36
CA GLU A 373 9.15 -22.68 -6.34
C GLU A 373 9.64 -23.00 -7.75
N TYR A 374 10.90 -22.67 -8.03
CA TYR A 374 11.52 -22.87 -9.34
C TYR A 374 12.72 -23.82 -9.27
N PRO A 375 12.92 -24.65 -10.31
CA PRO A 375 14.07 -25.54 -10.38
C PRO A 375 15.38 -24.77 -10.58
N LEU A 376 16.44 -25.23 -9.94
CA LEU A 376 17.79 -24.72 -10.13
C LEU A 376 18.36 -25.17 -11.49
N ASN A 377 19.27 -24.37 -12.05
CA ASN A 377 20.07 -24.68 -13.24
C ASN A 377 19.23 -25.07 -14.48
N THR A 378 17.99 -24.59 -14.54
CA THR A 378 17.06 -24.83 -15.65
C THR A 378 16.63 -23.48 -16.20
N THR A 379 16.69 -23.30 -17.52
CA THR A 379 16.16 -22.09 -18.15
C THR A 379 14.65 -22.08 -18.02
N ILE A 380 14.15 -21.04 -17.38
CA ILE A 380 12.74 -20.78 -17.15
C ILE A 380 12.38 -19.39 -17.66
N GLU A 381 11.10 -19.16 -17.85
CA GLU A 381 10.51 -17.88 -18.17
C GLU A 381 9.66 -17.40 -16.99
N LEU A 382 9.75 -16.12 -16.69
CA LEU A 382 9.13 -15.49 -15.54
C LEU A 382 8.50 -14.15 -15.94
N PHE A 383 7.38 -13.80 -15.32
CA PHE A 383 6.64 -12.57 -15.56
C PHE A 383 6.47 -11.74 -14.29
N GLY A 384 6.61 -10.43 -14.32
CA GLY A 384 6.37 -9.63 -13.13
C GLY A 384 7.00 -8.25 -13.19
N TYR A 385 6.97 -7.57 -12.05
CA TYR A 385 7.64 -6.28 -11.89
C TYR A 385 9.02 -6.50 -11.29
N ALA A 386 10.03 -5.89 -11.91
CA ALA A 386 11.36 -5.77 -11.31
C ALA A 386 11.39 -4.57 -10.37
N GLN A 387 12.16 -4.69 -9.29
CA GLN A 387 12.48 -3.58 -8.40
C GLN A 387 13.94 -3.20 -8.61
N SER A 388 14.23 -1.92 -8.73
CA SER A 388 15.61 -1.42 -8.92
C SER A 388 15.92 -0.36 -7.88
N TYR A 389 17.05 -0.51 -7.21
CA TYR A 389 17.57 0.39 -6.20
C TYR A 389 18.89 0.97 -6.69
N PRO A 390 18.95 2.26 -7.07
CA PRO A 390 20.19 2.91 -7.46
C PRO A 390 21.19 2.90 -6.30
N ALA A 391 22.46 2.58 -6.59
CA ALA A 391 23.51 2.69 -5.58
C ALA A 391 23.72 4.16 -5.19
N VAL A 392 24.01 4.41 -3.91
CA VAL A 392 24.38 5.75 -3.43
C VAL A 392 25.71 6.19 -4.02
N ASP A 393 26.66 5.26 -4.17
CA ASP A 393 27.85 5.47 -5.00
C ASP A 393 27.50 5.20 -6.46
N SER A 394 27.51 6.26 -7.28
CA SER A 394 27.17 6.19 -8.71
C SER A 394 28.15 5.39 -9.56
N ASN A 395 29.29 4.96 -8.99
CA ASN A 395 30.22 4.05 -9.66
C ASN A 395 29.83 2.57 -9.50
N LEU A 396 28.87 2.25 -8.63
CA LEU A 396 28.36 0.90 -8.42
C LEU A 396 27.08 0.67 -9.25
N PRO A 397 26.86 -0.57 -9.73
CA PRO A 397 25.62 -0.90 -10.42
C PRO A 397 24.41 -0.83 -9.47
N PRO A 398 23.19 -0.60 -10.00
CA PRO A 398 21.98 -0.70 -9.20
C PRO A 398 21.75 -2.14 -8.73
N LEU A 399 21.11 -2.28 -7.57
CA LEU A 399 20.61 -3.57 -7.10
C LEU A 399 19.22 -3.82 -7.70
N ILE A 400 19.05 -4.98 -8.34
CA ILE A 400 17.80 -5.34 -9.01
C ILE A 400 17.25 -6.62 -8.38
N PHE A 401 15.97 -6.61 -8.05
CA PHE A 401 15.21 -7.79 -7.64
C PHE A 401 14.12 -8.11 -8.67
N PHE A 402 13.85 -9.39 -8.86
CA PHE A 402 12.73 -9.88 -9.66
C PHE A 402 12.05 -11.04 -8.94
N ARG A 403 10.76 -10.89 -8.62
CA ARG A 403 9.99 -11.81 -7.74
C ARG A 403 10.73 -12.10 -6.42
N ASP A 404 11.25 -11.05 -5.77
CA ASP A 404 12.08 -11.09 -4.54
C ASP A 404 13.47 -11.74 -4.64
N TYR A 405 13.90 -12.20 -5.83
CA TYR A 405 15.25 -12.73 -6.03
C TYR A 405 16.22 -11.68 -6.55
N PRO A 406 17.45 -11.60 -6.04
CA PRO A 406 18.48 -10.77 -6.65
C PRO A 406 18.77 -11.22 -8.08
N VAL A 407 18.98 -10.25 -8.96
CA VAL A 407 19.16 -10.48 -10.38
C VAL A 407 20.63 -10.30 -10.79
N GLY A 408 21.16 -11.27 -11.52
CA GLY A 408 22.46 -11.23 -12.21
C GLY A 408 22.31 -11.38 -13.72
N GLY A 409 23.44 -11.54 -14.43
CA GLY A 409 23.46 -11.77 -15.87
C GLY A 409 23.23 -10.52 -16.73
N ASN A 410 22.43 -10.65 -17.78
CA ASN A 410 22.12 -9.58 -18.73
C ASN A 410 20.99 -8.67 -18.21
N THR A 411 21.36 -7.71 -17.38
CA THR A 411 20.42 -6.74 -16.77
C THR A 411 20.35 -5.40 -17.51
N GLN A 412 20.93 -5.30 -18.70
CA GLN A 412 20.95 -4.05 -19.47
C GLN A 412 19.52 -3.55 -19.73
N GLY A 413 19.23 -2.31 -19.30
CA GLY A 413 17.91 -1.67 -19.43
C GLY A 413 16.85 -2.13 -18.40
N LEU A 414 17.09 -3.20 -17.63
CA LEU A 414 16.11 -3.74 -16.69
C LEU A 414 15.85 -2.77 -15.53
N ALA A 415 16.89 -2.05 -15.08
CA ALA A 415 16.76 -1.02 -14.05
C ALA A 415 15.84 0.14 -14.50
N GLU A 416 15.91 0.53 -15.77
CA GLU A 416 15.04 1.57 -16.34
C GLU A 416 13.60 1.07 -16.47
N ALA A 417 13.40 -0.18 -16.89
CA ALA A 417 12.07 -0.80 -16.90
C ALA A 417 11.46 -0.86 -15.49
N ALA A 418 12.24 -1.24 -14.49
CA ALA A 418 11.84 -1.27 -13.08
C ALA A 418 11.46 0.14 -12.56
N ALA A 419 12.29 1.15 -12.82
CA ALA A 419 12.02 2.53 -12.40
C ALA A 419 10.72 3.10 -13.01
N ASN A 420 10.33 2.62 -14.19
CA ASN A 420 9.09 3.02 -14.86
C ASN A 420 7.92 2.06 -14.59
N ASN A 421 8.02 1.22 -13.55
CA ASN A 421 7.02 0.22 -13.14
C ASN A 421 6.50 -0.62 -14.33
N ARG A 422 7.40 -1.05 -15.23
CA ARG A 422 7.03 -1.84 -16.40
C ARG A 422 6.89 -3.31 -16.01
N PHE A 423 5.82 -3.94 -16.50
CA PHE A 423 5.68 -5.39 -16.44
C PHE A 423 6.69 -6.04 -17.38
N VAL A 424 7.46 -7.01 -16.87
CA VAL A 424 8.61 -7.62 -17.56
C VAL A 424 8.38 -9.11 -17.75
N GLN A 425 8.81 -9.61 -18.91
CA GLN A 425 9.01 -11.02 -19.22
C GLN A 425 10.52 -11.26 -19.27
N ALA A 426 11.04 -12.11 -18.37
CA ALA A 426 12.47 -12.42 -18.29
C ALA A 426 12.70 -13.93 -18.36
N TRP A 427 13.77 -14.36 -19.03
CA TRP A 427 14.18 -15.74 -19.09
C TRP A 427 15.63 -15.89 -18.65
N GLY A 428 15.91 -17.00 -17.98
CA GLY A 428 17.17 -17.22 -17.30
C GLY A 428 17.11 -18.42 -16.37
N GLN A 429 18.03 -18.50 -15.42
CA GLN A 429 18.15 -19.65 -14.54
C GLN A 429 18.26 -19.22 -13.08
N PHE A 430 17.63 -19.99 -12.19
CA PHE A 430 17.94 -19.89 -10.78
C PHE A 430 19.26 -20.60 -10.46
N LEU A 431 20.16 -19.86 -9.83
CA LEU A 431 21.43 -20.37 -9.32
C LEU A 431 21.42 -20.28 -7.80
N GLU A 432 22.19 -21.17 -7.16
CA GLU A 432 22.38 -21.20 -5.72
C GLU A 432 23.87 -21.02 -5.41
N ASP A 433 24.18 -20.20 -4.41
CA ASP A 433 25.56 -20.01 -3.94
C ASP A 433 25.97 -21.07 -2.90
N ASP A 434 27.23 -21.01 -2.44
CA ASP A 434 27.78 -21.96 -1.46
C ASP A 434 27.04 -21.94 -0.11
N GLN A 435 26.23 -20.91 0.16
CA GLN A 435 25.44 -20.75 1.38
C GLN A 435 23.97 -21.15 1.20
N GLY A 436 23.59 -21.68 0.02
CA GLY A 436 22.22 -22.06 -0.27
C GLY A 436 21.33 -20.88 -0.68
N ARG A 437 21.91 -19.71 -0.97
CA ARG A 437 21.15 -18.49 -1.30
C ARG A 437 20.88 -18.44 -2.81
N ARG A 438 19.65 -18.15 -3.19
CA ARG A 438 19.20 -18.21 -4.59
C ARG A 438 19.20 -16.84 -5.25
N LYS A 439 19.68 -16.80 -6.50
CA LYS A 439 19.60 -15.63 -7.39
C LYS A 439 19.07 -16.03 -8.76
N PHE A 440 18.49 -15.07 -9.48
CA PHE A 440 18.06 -15.28 -10.86
C PHE A 440 19.10 -14.70 -11.81
N GLU A 441 19.78 -15.54 -12.58
CA GLU A 441 20.71 -15.13 -13.62
C GLU A 441 19.95 -14.95 -14.93
N VAL A 442 19.76 -13.70 -15.36
CA VAL A 442 18.98 -13.35 -16.55
C VAL A 442 19.81 -13.58 -17.81
N ASP A 443 19.28 -14.37 -18.73
CA ASP A 443 19.83 -14.52 -20.09
C ASP A 443 19.32 -13.39 -21.00
N GLY A 444 18.04 -13.03 -20.84
CA GLY A 444 17.42 -11.89 -21.52
C GLY A 444 16.04 -11.55 -20.96
N TRP A 445 15.53 -10.39 -21.33
CA TRP A 445 14.23 -9.90 -20.90
C TRP A 445 13.62 -8.96 -21.95
N GLN A 446 12.31 -8.73 -21.85
CA GLN A 446 11.57 -7.74 -22.61
C GLN A 446 10.40 -7.18 -21.79
N VAL A 447 9.81 -6.06 -22.22
CA VAL A 447 8.54 -5.58 -21.65
C VAL A 447 7.47 -6.62 -21.96
N GLY A 448 6.77 -7.09 -20.93
CA GLY A 448 5.75 -8.11 -21.04
C GLY A 448 4.59 -7.65 -21.91
N LEU A 449 4.11 -8.53 -22.77
CA LEU A 449 2.95 -8.27 -23.65
C LEU A 449 1.63 -8.73 -23.03
N PHE A 450 1.69 -9.41 -21.89
CA PHE A 450 0.54 -9.97 -21.21
C PHE A 450 0.17 -9.11 -20.00
N PRO A 451 -1.13 -8.91 -19.74
CA PRO A 451 -1.56 -8.23 -18.53
C PRO A 451 -1.27 -9.12 -17.32
N ASP A 452 -0.82 -8.48 -16.24
CA ASP A 452 -0.83 -9.08 -14.92
C ASP A 452 -2.28 -9.19 -14.41
N GLN A 453 -2.67 -10.34 -13.87
CA GLN A 453 -4.04 -10.60 -13.46
C GLN A 453 -4.11 -11.05 -12.00
N SER A 454 -5.06 -10.48 -11.27
CA SER A 454 -5.52 -10.96 -9.98
C SER A 454 -6.87 -11.64 -10.15
N LEU A 455 -6.91 -12.96 -9.97
CA LEU A 455 -8.06 -13.80 -10.21
C LEU A 455 -8.56 -14.40 -8.90
N GLN A 456 -9.88 -14.48 -8.73
CA GLN A 456 -10.50 -15.18 -7.61
C GLN A 456 -11.27 -16.40 -8.11
N GLY A 457 -11.08 -17.53 -7.45
CA GLY A 457 -11.74 -18.78 -7.82
C GLY A 457 -11.64 -19.84 -6.73
N THR A 458 -12.08 -21.05 -7.04
CA THR A 458 -11.96 -22.21 -6.15
C THR A 458 -10.99 -23.25 -6.71
N ILE A 459 -10.28 -23.96 -5.83
CA ILE A 459 -9.39 -25.05 -6.23
C ILE A 459 -10.19 -26.32 -6.55
N GLU A 460 -9.89 -26.91 -7.69
CA GLU A 460 -10.40 -28.20 -8.15
C GLU A 460 -9.21 -29.12 -8.49
N HIS A 461 -9.24 -30.36 -7.98
CA HIS A 461 -8.25 -31.39 -8.31
C HIS A 461 -8.87 -32.41 -9.27
N GLN A 462 -8.34 -32.52 -10.49
CA GLN A 462 -8.83 -33.46 -11.50
C GLN A 462 -7.67 -34.13 -12.24
N ASP A 463 -7.71 -35.47 -12.36
CA ASP A 463 -6.76 -36.26 -13.15
C ASP A 463 -5.28 -36.02 -12.78
N GLY A 464 -5.01 -35.72 -11.50
CA GLY A 464 -3.67 -35.41 -10.99
C GLY A 464 -3.18 -34.00 -11.34
N ARG A 465 -4.08 -33.11 -11.74
CA ARG A 465 -3.79 -31.69 -12.00
C ARG A 465 -4.67 -30.81 -11.12
N THR A 466 -4.15 -29.62 -10.83
CA THR A 466 -4.84 -28.62 -10.03
C THR A 466 -5.34 -27.50 -10.93
N TYR A 467 -6.57 -27.07 -10.70
CA TYR A 467 -7.23 -26.03 -11.46
C TYR A 467 -7.74 -24.91 -10.54
N LEU A 468 -7.64 -23.67 -11.00
CA LEU A 468 -8.40 -22.54 -10.48
C LEU A 468 -9.66 -22.39 -11.32
N VAL A 469 -10.81 -22.56 -10.68
CA VAL A 469 -12.13 -22.36 -11.31
C VAL A 469 -12.65 -20.99 -10.90
N THR A 470 -12.70 -20.06 -11.84
CA THR A 470 -13.32 -18.74 -11.64
C THR A 470 -14.76 -18.75 -12.17
N ALA A 471 -15.46 -17.62 -12.10
CA ALA A 471 -16.80 -17.48 -12.67
C ALA A 471 -16.83 -17.73 -14.19
N ASP A 472 -15.76 -17.35 -14.90
CA ASP A 472 -15.74 -17.26 -16.37
C ASP A 472 -14.81 -18.29 -17.02
N GLN A 473 -13.85 -18.84 -16.27
CA GLN A 473 -12.80 -19.68 -16.82
C GLN A 473 -12.32 -20.75 -15.84
N ARG A 474 -11.72 -21.80 -16.41
CA ARG A 474 -11.03 -22.86 -15.68
C ARG A 474 -9.58 -22.89 -16.14
N LEU A 475 -8.67 -22.61 -15.21
CA LEU A 475 -7.26 -22.39 -15.49
C LEU A 475 -6.42 -23.47 -14.82
N MET A 476 -5.56 -24.15 -15.57
CA MET A 476 -4.58 -25.06 -15.00
C MET A 476 -3.56 -24.27 -14.18
N LEU A 477 -3.25 -24.77 -12.97
CA LEU A 477 -2.17 -24.27 -12.12
C LEU A 477 -0.95 -25.20 -12.24
N PRO A 478 0.08 -24.84 -13.02
CA PRO A 478 1.29 -25.65 -13.13
C PRO A 478 2.05 -25.65 -11.79
N ASP A 479 2.60 -26.80 -11.42
CA ASP A 479 3.39 -26.97 -10.19
C ASP A 479 2.67 -26.52 -8.91
N ALA A 480 1.34 -26.66 -8.90
CA ALA A 480 0.51 -26.27 -7.76
C ALA A 480 0.87 -27.10 -6.50
N PRO A 481 0.99 -26.47 -5.31
CA PRO A 481 1.25 -27.18 -4.07
C PRO A 481 0.17 -28.20 -3.71
N ASP A 482 0.59 -29.36 -3.20
CA ASP A 482 -0.31 -30.46 -2.80
C ASP A 482 -1.24 -30.09 -1.62
N ASP A 483 -0.87 -29.08 -0.83
CA ASP A 483 -1.62 -28.61 0.34
C ASP A 483 -2.69 -27.55 0.01
N LEU A 484 -2.94 -27.26 -1.28
CA LEU A 484 -3.99 -26.34 -1.69
C LEU A 484 -5.39 -26.89 -1.35
N PRO A 485 -6.21 -26.14 -0.58
CA PRO A 485 -7.48 -26.65 -0.08
C PRO A 485 -8.58 -26.65 -1.16
N GLU A 486 -9.14 -27.83 -1.43
CA GLU A 486 -10.22 -28.03 -2.41
C GLU A 486 -11.49 -27.26 -2.02
N GLY A 487 -12.14 -26.65 -3.02
CA GLY A 487 -13.41 -25.93 -2.86
C GLY A 487 -13.33 -24.64 -2.03
N LYS A 488 -12.15 -24.23 -1.58
CA LYS A 488 -11.96 -22.95 -0.89
C LYS A 488 -11.66 -21.83 -1.89
N ILE A 489 -12.10 -20.62 -1.55
CA ILE A 489 -11.80 -19.42 -2.32
C ILE A 489 -10.30 -19.12 -2.21
N ILE A 490 -9.64 -19.01 -3.35
CA ILE A 490 -8.25 -18.62 -3.53
C ILE A 490 -8.21 -17.37 -4.40
N ASN A 491 -7.38 -16.40 -4.02
CA ASN A 491 -6.92 -15.36 -4.95
C ASN A 491 -5.58 -15.80 -5.53
N ALA A 492 -5.44 -15.71 -6.84
CA ALA A 492 -4.26 -16.10 -7.58
C ALA A 492 -3.76 -14.90 -8.39
N HIS A 493 -2.45 -14.72 -8.43
CA HIS A 493 -1.81 -13.64 -9.16
C HIS A 493 -0.87 -14.20 -10.23
N GLY A 494 -0.93 -13.67 -11.45
CA GLY A 494 -0.05 -14.10 -12.55
C GLY A 494 -0.57 -13.81 -13.95
N VAL A 495 -0.04 -14.54 -14.93
CA VAL A 495 -0.35 -14.35 -16.36
C VAL A 495 -1.17 -15.52 -16.90
N VAL A 496 -2.25 -15.21 -17.62
CA VAL A 496 -3.09 -16.22 -18.28
C VAL A 496 -2.61 -16.48 -19.72
N PHE A 497 -2.43 -17.75 -20.06
CA PHE A 497 -2.19 -18.24 -21.41
C PHE A 497 -3.40 -19.05 -21.89
N GLU A 498 -3.98 -18.70 -23.04
CA GLU A 498 -5.21 -19.34 -23.54
C GLU A 498 -4.98 -20.66 -24.30
N GLU A 499 -3.79 -20.88 -24.87
CA GLU A 499 -3.49 -22.04 -25.71
C GLU A 499 -2.21 -22.78 -25.27
N PRO A 500 -2.14 -24.12 -25.41
CA PRO A 500 -3.18 -25.04 -25.91
C PRO A 500 -4.24 -25.46 -24.87
N GLU A 501 -3.98 -25.25 -23.58
CA GLU A 501 -4.93 -25.39 -22.46
C GLU A 501 -4.82 -24.10 -21.63
N ALA A 502 -5.95 -23.54 -21.24
CA ALA A 502 -5.97 -22.29 -20.49
C ALA A 502 -5.21 -22.48 -19.16
N THR A 503 -4.12 -21.74 -18.98
CA THR A 503 -3.15 -21.93 -17.89
C THR A 503 -2.88 -20.60 -17.21
N LEU A 504 -2.81 -20.59 -15.89
CA LEU A 504 -2.32 -19.44 -15.13
C LEU A 504 -0.87 -19.71 -14.72
N ASP A 505 0.07 -18.97 -15.31
CA ASP A 505 1.43 -18.89 -14.80
C ASP A 505 1.44 -18.01 -13.54
N TRP A 506 1.11 -18.64 -12.42
CA TRP A 506 0.94 -17.98 -11.14
C TRP A 506 2.28 -17.69 -10.47
N SER A 507 2.35 -16.56 -9.77
CA SER A 507 3.46 -16.18 -8.91
C SER A 507 3.11 -16.36 -7.42
N SER A 508 1.85 -16.10 -7.05
CA SER A 508 1.37 -16.24 -5.67
C SER A 508 -0.11 -16.64 -5.60
N LEU A 509 -0.46 -17.37 -4.53
CA LEU A 509 -1.81 -17.77 -4.18
C LEU A 509 -2.11 -17.39 -2.72
N PHE A 510 -3.34 -16.98 -2.42
CA PHE A 510 -3.78 -16.55 -1.08
C PHE A 510 -5.14 -17.13 -0.73
N LEU A 511 -5.30 -17.66 0.49
CA LEU A 511 -6.58 -18.18 0.96
C LEU A 511 -7.59 -17.08 1.36
N GLY A 512 -8.85 -17.24 0.95
CA GLY A 512 -10.01 -16.44 1.36
C GLY A 512 -10.26 -15.18 0.51
N PRO A 513 -11.41 -14.51 0.64
CA PRO A 513 -11.71 -13.28 -0.13
C PRO A 513 -10.76 -12.14 0.26
N LEU A 514 -10.33 -11.28 -0.67
CA LEU A 514 -9.55 -10.07 -0.31
C LEU A 514 -10.31 -9.31 0.79
N GLY A 515 -9.72 -9.20 1.98
CA GLY A 515 -10.35 -8.50 3.10
C GLY A 515 -10.23 -7.00 2.90
N GLY A 516 -11.33 -6.27 2.98
CA GLY A 516 -11.30 -4.83 3.14
C GLY A 516 -10.93 -4.48 4.58
N GLY A 517 -9.92 -3.63 4.77
CA GLY A 517 -9.60 -3.06 6.08
C GLY A 517 -10.81 -2.34 6.66
N GLY A 518 -11.16 -2.66 7.92
CA GLY A 518 -12.24 -1.98 8.62
C GLY A 518 -11.86 -0.53 8.91
N GLY A 519 -12.71 0.41 8.49
CA GLY A 519 -12.59 1.82 8.87
C GLY A 519 -12.95 2.00 10.34
N GLY A 520 -12.09 2.69 11.10
CA GLY A 520 -12.38 3.18 12.44
C GLY A 520 -13.31 4.40 12.38
N GLY A 521 -14.19 4.55 13.36
CA GLY A 521 -15.09 5.69 13.49
C GLY A 521 -14.97 6.30 14.89
N GLY A 522 -14.80 7.62 14.97
CA GLY A 522 -14.70 8.38 16.22
C GLY A 522 -14.46 9.86 15.94
N SER A 523 -14.75 10.72 16.91
CA SER A 523 -14.57 12.18 16.79
C SER A 523 -13.15 12.65 17.14
N GLY A 524 -12.18 11.72 17.22
CA GLY A 524 -10.81 12.00 17.66
C GLY A 524 -10.69 12.36 19.15
N PHE A 525 -9.44 12.50 19.60
CA PHE A 525 -9.10 13.01 20.93
C PHE A 525 -8.98 14.53 20.91
N ALA A 526 -9.30 15.15 22.04
CA ALA A 526 -9.15 16.59 22.19
C ALA A 526 -7.66 16.98 22.20
N GLU A 527 -7.34 18.18 21.72
CA GLU A 527 -6.00 18.74 21.87
C GLU A 527 -5.67 18.97 23.34
N LEU A 528 -4.40 18.82 23.73
CA LEU A 528 -4.00 19.10 25.10
C LEU A 528 -3.89 20.60 25.38
N ASN A 529 -4.30 21.00 26.59
CA ASN A 529 -4.08 22.32 27.15
C ASN A 529 -3.20 22.24 28.41
N LEU A 530 -1.87 22.22 28.22
CA LEU A 530 -0.91 22.05 29.32
C LEU A 530 -0.34 23.38 29.86
N TYR A 531 -0.44 24.48 29.10
CA TYR A 531 0.28 25.74 29.40
C TYR A 531 -0.62 26.95 29.57
N ASP A 532 -1.88 26.90 29.15
CA ASP A 532 -2.80 27.92 29.60
C ASP A 532 -3.03 27.70 31.10
N PRO A 533 -3.12 28.77 31.91
CA PRO A 533 -3.58 28.61 33.28
C PRO A 533 -4.88 27.79 33.22
N PRO A 534 -5.04 26.73 34.05
CA PRO A 534 -6.28 25.97 34.07
C PRO A 534 -7.38 27.00 34.10
N VAL A 535 -8.32 26.93 33.16
CA VAL A 535 -9.44 27.87 33.13
C VAL A 535 -10.03 27.73 34.52
N THR A 536 -9.70 28.68 35.38
CA THR A 536 -10.18 28.66 36.73
C THR A 536 -11.67 28.77 36.49
N PRO A 537 -12.51 27.91 37.08
CA PRO A 537 -13.89 28.27 37.24
C PRO A 537 -13.88 29.45 38.22
N VAL A 538 -13.45 30.62 37.75
CA VAL A 538 -14.20 31.83 38.02
C VAL A 538 -15.61 31.39 37.66
N GLU A 539 -16.50 31.44 38.62
CA GLU A 539 -17.92 31.51 38.37
C GLU A 539 -18.13 32.96 37.92
N PRO A 540 -17.97 33.35 36.62
CA PRO A 540 -18.78 34.44 36.16
C PRO A 540 -20.21 33.96 36.41
N ALA A 541 -21.13 34.87 36.75
CA ALA A 541 -22.54 34.54 36.58
C ALA A 541 -22.67 33.92 35.19
N GLN A 542 -22.85 32.60 35.13
CA GLN A 542 -22.96 31.88 33.87
C GLN A 542 -24.08 32.64 33.17
N PRO A 543 -23.86 33.30 32.00
CA PRO A 543 -25.00 33.42 31.12
C PRO A 543 -25.51 31.99 31.04
N GLU A 544 -26.76 31.75 31.45
CA GLU A 544 -27.40 30.44 31.34
C GLU A 544 -26.89 29.85 30.02
N PRO A 545 -26.21 28.68 30.03
CA PRO A 545 -25.65 28.14 28.80
C PRO A 545 -26.76 28.24 27.79
N THR A 546 -26.56 29.06 26.76
CA THR A 546 -27.57 29.18 25.72
C THR A 546 -27.72 27.76 25.24
N PRO A 547 -28.88 27.10 25.47
CA PRO A 547 -28.98 25.67 25.35
C PRO A 547 -28.50 25.34 23.95
N THR A 548 -27.35 24.66 23.85
CA THR A 548 -26.87 24.17 22.57
C THR A 548 -28.03 23.34 22.03
N PRO A 549 -28.62 23.72 20.89
CA PRO A 549 -29.87 23.13 20.47
C PRO A 549 -29.68 21.62 20.34
N SER A 550 -30.16 20.83 21.29
CA SER A 550 -29.96 19.38 21.25
C SER A 550 -30.93 18.76 20.25
N VAL A 551 -30.46 17.75 19.53
CA VAL A 551 -31.36 16.94 18.70
C VAL A 551 -32.25 16.14 19.63
N THR A 552 -33.57 16.23 19.42
CA THR A 552 -34.57 15.49 20.19
C THR A 552 -35.27 14.46 19.32
N VAL A 553 -35.52 13.28 19.89
CA VAL A 553 -36.41 12.28 19.27
C VAL A 553 -37.77 12.94 19.01
N GLY A 554 -38.31 12.72 17.82
CA GLY A 554 -39.52 13.36 17.33
C GLY A 554 -39.30 14.65 16.54
N ARG A 555 -38.06 15.18 16.49
CA ARG A 555 -37.74 16.32 15.62
C ARG A 555 -37.90 15.91 14.16
N ARG A 556 -38.68 16.68 13.42
CA ARG A 556 -38.86 16.50 11.98
C ARG A 556 -37.77 17.26 11.21
N LEU A 557 -37.19 16.60 10.21
CA LEU A 557 -36.32 17.22 9.23
C LEU A 557 -37.07 17.34 7.91
N ASP A 558 -37.19 18.57 7.42
CA ASP A 558 -37.96 18.87 6.21
C ASP A 558 -37.04 19.29 5.06
N GLY A 559 -36.45 18.30 4.39
CA GLY A 559 -35.65 18.52 3.18
C GLY A 559 -34.23 18.95 3.47
N ILE A 560 -33.61 18.34 4.49
CA ILE A 560 -32.21 18.60 4.81
C ILE A 560 -31.31 18.11 3.67
N GLU A 561 -30.42 18.97 3.20
CA GLU A 561 -29.49 18.66 2.12
C GLU A 561 -28.20 18.05 2.68
N GLY A 562 -27.63 17.12 1.95
CA GLY A 562 -26.34 16.53 2.27
C GLY A 562 -25.89 15.50 1.24
N ASN A 563 -24.65 15.04 1.39
CA ASN A 563 -24.05 14.01 0.54
C ASN A 563 -24.28 12.62 1.13
N LEU A 564 -24.66 11.67 0.29
CA LEU A 564 -25.02 10.33 0.74
C LEU A 564 -23.82 9.38 0.76
N ILE A 565 -23.54 8.73 1.89
CA ILE A 565 -22.59 7.62 1.97
C ILE A 565 -23.37 6.33 2.19
N VAL A 566 -23.09 5.32 1.37
CA VAL A 566 -23.78 4.03 1.37
C VAL A 566 -22.74 2.94 1.54
N ILE A 567 -22.91 2.13 2.57
CA ILE A 567 -22.04 0.99 2.88
C ILE A 567 -22.91 -0.27 2.86
N ILE A 568 -22.49 -1.26 2.09
CA ILE A 568 -23.14 -2.57 2.02
C ILE A 568 -22.25 -3.57 2.75
N ASN A 569 -22.69 -3.99 3.93
CA ASN A 569 -22.08 -5.10 4.65
C ASN A 569 -22.61 -6.40 4.07
N GLN A 570 -21.77 -7.16 3.38
CA GLN A 570 -22.08 -8.52 2.90
C GLN A 570 -21.58 -9.55 3.89
N TYR A 571 -22.42 -10.53 4.19
CA TYR A 571 -22.17 -11.56 5.19
C TYR A 571 -21.86 -12.91 4.53
N ALA A 572 -21.16 -13.77 5.28
CA ALA A 572 -20.71 -15.08 4.77
C ALA A 572 -21.86 -16.04 4.41
N ASP A 573 -23.05 -15.83 4.98
CA ASP A 573 -24.27 -16.60 4.67
C ASP A 573 -25.01 -16.09 3.42
N GLY A 574 -24.49 -15.04 2.77
CA GLY A 574 -25.07 -14.39 1.59
C GLY A 574 -26.09 -13.29 1.92
N SER A 575 -26.35 -13.02 3.19
CA SER A 575 -27.18 -11.89 3.60
C SER A 575 -26.41 -10.55 3.49
N SER A 576 -27.14 -9.44 3.51
CA SER A 576 -26.53 -8.10 3.43
C SER A 576 -27.26 -7.08 4.29
N GLN A 577 -26.53 -6.13 4.85
CA GLN A 577 -27.06 -4.96 5.54
C GLN A 577 -26.59 -3.68 4.84
N VAL A 578 -27.53 -2.79 4.53
CA VAL A 578 -27.23 -1.47 3.97
C VAL A 578 -27.20 -0.45 5.10
N ILE A 579 -26.10 0.27 5.23
CA ILE A 579 -25.95 1.42 6.12
C ILE A 579 -25.95 2.66 5.23
N VAL A 580 -26.84 3.60 5.54
CA VAL A 580 -27.00 4.84 4.80
C VAL A 580 -26.75 6.00 5.75
N MET A 581 -25.81 6.87 5.38
CA MET A 581 -25.46 8.08 6.12
C MET A 581 -25.65 9.28 5.23
N LEU A 582 -26.18 10.37 5.80
CA LEU A 582 -26.24 11.67 5.14
C LEU A 582 -25.24 12.59 5.84
N HIS A 583 -24.20 13.00 5.12
CA HIS A 583 -23.29 14.05 5.56
C HIS A 583 -23.92 15.38 5.25
N ILE A 584 -24.31 16.10 6.30
CA ILE A 584 -25.08 17.33 6.22
C ILE A 584 -24.12 18.48 5.95
N ASP A 585 -24.45 19.33 4.98
CA ASP A 585 -23.62 20.49 4.65
C ASP A 585 -23.54 21.46 5.85
N ASP A 586 -22.34 21.99 6.13
CA ASP A 586 -22.09 22.92 7.26
C ASP A 586 -22.98 24.18 7.24
N SER A 587 -23.62 24.48 6.11
CA SER A 587 -24.56 25.59 5.95
C SER A 587 -25.97 25.31 6.51
N ALA A 588 -26.29 24.06 6.87
CA ALA A 588 -27.60 23.69 7.39
C ALA A 588 -27.75 24.08 8.88
N ASP A 589 -28.92 24.60 9.28
CA ASP A 589 -29.27 24.87 10.69
C ASP A 589 -29.58 23.57 11.45
N TRP A 590 -28.59 22.68 11.49
CA TRP A 590 -28.65 21.36 12.07
C TRP A 590 -27.66 21.22 13.23
N PRO A 591 -28.13 20.90 14.43
CA PRO A 591 -27.26 20.89 15.60
C PRO A 591 -26.82 19.47 16.02
N GLY A 592 -27.06 18.46 15.20
CA GLY A 592 -26.74 17.06 15.49
C GLY A 592 -25.38 16.58 14.98
N GLY A 593 -24.47 17.49 14.66
CA GLY A 593 -23.17 17.18 14.07
C GLY A 593 -23.23 17.05 12.54
N GLN A 594 -22.14 16.59 11.93
CA GLN A 594 -21.96 16.58 10.47
C GLN A 594 -22.68 15.44 9.74
N ALA A 595 -23.27 14.48 10.46
CA ALA A 595 -23.92 13.33 9.84
C ALA A 595 -25.14 12.81 10.60
N VAL A 596 -26.07 12.18 9.87
CA VAL A 596 -27.23 11.47 10.39
C VAL A 596 -27.36 10.11 9.72
N ARG A 597 -27.71 9.06 10.49
CA ARG A 597 -28.01 7.73 9.94
C ARG A 597 -29.43 7.72 9.40
N LEU A 598 -29.63 7.20 8.20
CA LEU A 598 -30.96 7.05 7.60
C LEU A 598 -31.46 5.61 7.79
N ASP A 599 -32.71 5.48 8.22
CA ASP A 599 -33.42 4.20 8.34
C ASP A 599 -34.89 4.34 7.87
N GLY A 600 -35.65 3.25 7.85
CA GLY A 600 -37.06 3.23 7.52
C GLY A 600 -37.36 2.97 6.04
N PRO A 601 -38.64 2.76 5.68
CA PRO A 601 -39.02 2.34 4.33
C PRO A 601 -38.71 3.39 3.25
N GLY A 602 -38.55 4.67 3.62
CA GLY A 602 -38.26 5.75 2.68
C GLY A 602 -36.87 5.68 2.05
N ILE A 603 -35.95 4.83 2.53
CA ILE A 603 -34.60 4.68 1.96
C ILE A 603 -34.53 3.72 0.76
N GLN A 604 -35.65 3.13 0.34
CA GLN A 604 -35.64 2.18 -0.77
C GLN A 604 -35.06 2.83 -2.05
N GLY A 605 -34.03 2.20 -2.63
CA GLY A 605 -33.35 2.66 -3.85
C GLY A 605 -32.39 3.84 -3.66
N ILE A 606 -32.16 4.28 -2.41
CA ILE A 606 -31.29 5.42 -2.11
C ILE A 606 -29.81 5.11 -2.43
N ASP A 607 -29.45 3.83 -2.50
CA ASP A 607 -28.12 3.34 -2.85
C ASP A 607 -27.64 3.78 -4.24
N ALA A 608 -28.57 4.04 -5.16
CA ALA A 608 -28.27 4.61 -6.48
C ALA A 608 -27.72 6.05 -6.44
N TYR A 609 -27.76 6.69 -5.26
CA TYR A 609 -27.31 8.06 -5.03
C TYR A 609 -26.05 8.14 -4.16
N HIS A 610 -25.28 7.06 -4.06
CA HIS A 610 -23.99 7.09 -3.36
C HIS A 610 -23.08 8.22 -3.88
N ASN A 611 -22.51 8.97 -2.94
CA ASN A 611 -21.72 10.19 -3.12
C ASN A 611 -22.46 11.34 -3.80
N LEU A 612 -23.78 11.23 -4.07
CA LEU A 612 -24.56 12.31 -4.67
C LEU A 612 -25.30 13.13 -3.61
N PRO A 613 -25.50 14.44 -3.86
CA PRO A 613 -26.29 15.30 -2.98
C PRO A 613 -27.78 14.97 -3.08
N VAL A 614 -28.41 14.76 -1.93
CA VAL A 614 -29.83 14.48 -1.79
C VAL A 614 -30.48 15.39 -0.74
N ARG A 615 -31.78 15.64 -0.88
CA ARG A 615 -32.60 16.17 0.21
C ARG A 615 -33.36 15.04 0.88
N VAL A 616 -33.45 15.08 2.20
CA VAL A 616 -34.12 14.03 3.00
C VAL A 616 -35.21 14.62 3.90
N TRP A 617 -36.36 13.93 3.97
CA TRP A 617 -37.45 14.22 4.89
C TRP A 617 -37.66 13.05 5.83
N GLY A 618 -37.85 13.34 7.11
CA GLY A 618 -38.08 12.31 8.11
C GLY A 618 -38.23 12.83 9.52
N GLU A 619 -38.23 11.91 10.47
CA GLU A 619 -38.31 12.19 11.90
C GLU A 619 -37.18 11.49 12.64
N ILE A 620 -36.53 12.21 13.56
CA ILE A 620 -35.47 11.63 14.39
C ILE A 620 -36.10 10.59 15.31
N SER A 621 -35.72 9.33 15.12
CA SER A 621 -36.25 8.19 15.86
C SER A 621 -35.35 7.75 17.00
N ASP A 622 -34.06 8.06 16.94
CA ASP A 622 -33.09 7.66 17.95
C ASP A 622 -31.95 8.70 18.05
N THR A 623 -31.53 8.99 19.27
CA THR A 623 -30.38 9.87 19.59
C THR A 623 -29.43 9.19 20.59
N SER A 624 -29.61 7.89 20.84
CA SER A 624 -28.80 7.13 21.81
C SER A 624 -27.44 6.72 21.27
N GLY A 625 -27.22 6.76 19.96
CA GLY A 625 -25.94 6.49 19.32
C GLY A 625 -25.07 7.73 19.13
N LEU A 626 -23.82 7.53 18.67
CA LEU A 626 -22.89 8.63 18.32
C LEU A 626 -23.42 9.56 17.21
N MET A 627 -24.27 9.03 16.34
CA MET A 627 -25.02 9.79 15.33
C MET A 627 -26.51 9.54 15.54
N PRO A 628 -27.36 10.58 15.44
CA PRO A 628 -28.80 10.39 15.49
C PRO A 628 -29.27 9.57 14.29
N THR A 629 -30.38 8.85 14.47
CA THR A 629 -31.05 8.10 13.40
C THR A 629 -32.32 8.82 12.99
N LEU A 630 -32.46 9.05 11.69
CA LEU A 630 -33.63 9.60 11.03
C LEU A 630 -34.43 8.47 10.37
N THR A 631 -35.68 8.26 10.82
CA THR A 631 -36.63 7.47 10.05
C THR A 631 -37.05 8.27 8.83
N THR A 632 -36.54 7.86 7.67
CA THR A 632 -36.71 8.53 6.39
C THR A 632 -38.09 8.23 5.82
N GLU A 633 -38.81 9.29 5.47
CA GLU A 633 -40.10 9.22 4.79
C GLU A 633 -39.93 9.26 3.27
N ARG A 634 -39.05 10.13 2.78
CA ARG A 634 -38.71 10.29 1.36
C ARG A 634 -37.37 10.99 1.19
N TYR A 635 -36.80 10.86 0.00
CA TYR A 635 -35.65 11.64 -0.45
C TYR A 635 -35.86 12.12 -1.90
N GLU A 636 -35.10 13.12 -2.32
CA GLU A 636 -35.02 13.55 -3.72
C GLU A 636 -33.59 14.00 -4.07
N PRO A 637 -33.08 13.76 -5.29
CA PRO A 637 -31.78 14.30 -5.70
C PRO A 637 -31.84 15.83 -5.76
N VAL A 638 -30.80 16.50 -5.24
CA VAL A 638 -30.68 17.96 -5.34
C VAL A 638 -30.55 18.39 -6.81
N TYR A 639 -29.77 17.64 -7.58
CA TYR A 639 -29.52 17.86 -9.01
C TYR A 639 -29.97 16.65 -9.83
N PRO A 640 -31.19 16.66 -10.41
CA PRO A 640 -31.68 15.55 -11.21
C PRO A 640 -30.77 15.24 -12.41
N GLY A 641 -30.33 13.99 -12.53
CA GLY A 641 -29.46 13.52 -13.60
C GLY A 641 -27.96 13.70 -13.35
N LEU A 642 -27.57 14.29 -12.20
CA LEU A 642 -26.19 14.31 -11.77
C LEU A 642 -25.68 12.87 -11.54
N LYS A 643 -24.45 12.61 -11.97
CA LYS A 643 -23.77 11.31 -11.84
C LYS A 643 -22.30 11.54 -11.57
N VAL A 644 -21.71 10.60 -10.84
CA VAL A 644 -20.26 10.47 -10.75
C VAL A 644 -19.71 10.16 -12.13
N GLN A 645 -18.67 10.89 -12.51
CA GLN A 645 -17.98 10.79 -13.79
C GLN A 645 -16.48 10.66 -13.53
N ALA A 646 -15.73 10.27 -14.55
CA ALA A 646 -14.28 10.22 -14.52
C ALA A 646 -13.70 10.98 -15.71
N TRP A 647 -12.58 11.66 -15.47
CA TRP A 647 -11.86 12.42 -16.49
C TRP A 647 -10.38 12.04 -16.46
N LEU A 648 -9.77 11.91 -17.64
CA LEU A 648 -8.33 11.67 -17.81
C LEU A 648 -7.65 12.96 -18.25
N GLY A 649 -6.57 13.33 -17.59
CA GLY A 649 -5.88 14.60 -17.85
C GLY A 649 -4.60 14.76 -17.05
N LEU A 650 -4.11 15.99 -17.00
CA LEU A 650 -2.92 16.40 -16.27
C LEU A 650 -3.31 17.34 -15.14
N MET A 651 -2.53 17.35 -14.07
CA MET A 651 -2.74 18.22 -12.92
C MET A 651 -1.55 19.16 -12.74
N GLU A 652 -1.83 20.41 -12.39
CA GLU A 652 -0.82 21.39 -12.02
C GLU A 652 -1.32 22.29 -10.88
N SER A 653 -0.40 22.81 -10.07
CA SER A 653 -0.72 23.83 -9.09
C SER A 653 -0.83 25.19 -9.77
N ALA A 654 -1.94 25.88 -9.56
CA ALA A 654 -2.23 27.18 -10.16
C ALA A 654 -2.75 28.18 -9.13
N THR A 655 -2.75 29.47 -9.48
CA THR A 655 -3.42 30.51 -8.70
C THR A 655 -4.63 31.00 -9.48
N VAL A 656 -5.83 30.83 -8.90
CA VAL A 656 -7.09 31.32 -9.48
C VAL A 656 -7.67 32.37 -8.55
N GLY A 657 -7.64 33.63 -8.98
CA GLY A 657 -7.91 34.75 -8.09
C GLY A 657 -6.76 34.94 -7.10
N ASP A 658 -7.07 34.93 -5.79
CA ASP A 658 -6.09 35.01 -4.70
C ASP A 658 -5.89 33.65 -3.99
N GLN A 659 -6.37 32.56 -4.60
CA GLN A 659 -6.34 31.22 -4.01
C GLN A 659 -5.44 30.28 -4.83
N GLN A 660 -4.55 29.55 -4.14
CA GLN A 660 -3.79 28.45 -4.72
C GLN A 660 -4.67 27.20 -4.79
N VAL A 661 -4.74 26.58 -5.96
CA VAL A 661 -5.61 25.44 -6.26
C VAL A 661 -4.90 24.43 -7.16
N LEU A 662 -5.47 23.22 -7.24
CA LEU A 662 -5.10 22.22 -8.23
C LEU A 662 -5.98 22.42 -9.48
N LEU A 663 -5.32 22.70 -10.60
CA LEU A 663 -5.93 22.82 -11.92
C LEU A 663 -5.74 21.51 -12.69
N PHE A 664 -6.85 20.91 -13.07
CA PHE A 664 -6.89 19.69 -13.87
C PHE A 664 -7.23 20.03 -15.32
N THR A 665 -6.40 19.59 -16.26
CA THR A 665 -6.58 19.81 -17.70
C THR A 665 -6.81 18.46 -18.40
N THR A 666 -7.98 18.26 -18.98
CA THR A 666 -8.31 17.04 -19.73
C THR A 666 -7.50 16.91 -21.02
N GLN A 667 -7.51 15.71 -21.61
CA GLN A 667 -6.81 15.47 -22.89
C GLN A 667 -7.28 16.35 -24.06
N ASP A 668 -8.53 16.82 -24.04
CA ASP A 668 -9.09 17.75 -25.03
C ASP A 668 -8.90 19.23 -24.65
N GLY A 669 -8.25 19.51 -23.51
CA GLY A 669 -7.84 20.84 -23.08
C GLY A 669 -8.90 21.61 -22.26
N GLU A 670 -9.96 20.94 -21.80
CA GLU A 670 -10.87 21.53 -20.81
C GLU A 670 -10.18 21.61 -19.45
N GLN A 671 -10.43 22.70 -18.72
CA GLN A 671 -9.75 22.98 -17.45
C GLN A 671 -10.75 23.10 -16.31
N PHE A 672 -10.44 22.44 -15.21
CA PHE A 672 -11.27 22.33 -14.02
C PHE A 672 -10.44 22.64 -12.77
N VAL A 673 -11.07 23.25 -11.76
CA VAL A 673 -10.49 23.32 -10.42
C VAL A 673 -10.99 22.14 -9.60
N LEU A 674 -10.12 21.49 -8.84
CA LEU A 674 -10.51 20.44 -7.90
C LEU A 674 -10.96 21.04 -6.57
N ASN A 675 -12.16 20.66 -6.11
CA ASN A 675 -12.78 21.19 -4.90
C ASN A 675 -11.95 20.89 -3.64
N SER A 676 -11.27 19.74 -3.57
CA SER A 676 -10.38 19.39 -2.46
C SER A 676 -9.30 20.45 -2.18
N SER A 677 -8.75 21.06 -3.24
CA SER A 677 -7.77 22.14 -3.15
C SER A 677 -8.37 23.49 -2.73
N ILE A 678 -9.70 23.63 -2.87
CA ILE A 678 -10.44 24.80 -2.37
C ILE A 678 -10.67 24.68 -0.86
N GLU A 679 -11.11 23.50 -0.42
CA GLU A 679 -11.44 23.21 0.98
C GLU A 679 -10.21 23.11 1.88
N ASN A 680 -9.07 22.71 1.32
CA ASN A 680 -7.81 22.59 2.04
C ASN A 680 -6.72 23.48 1.40
N PRO A 681 -6.73 24.80 1.67
CA PRO A 681 -5.71 25.72 1.17
C PRO A 681 -4.31 25.26 1.63
N GLY A 682 -3.43 24.95 0.68
CA GLY A 682 -2.10 24.41 0.96
C GLY A 682 -1.91 22.95 0.54
N LEU A 683 -2.95 22.27 0.05
CA LEU A 683 -2.75 21.07 -0.79
C LEU A 683 -2.13 21.50 -2.13
N ASP A 684 -0.80 21.52 -2.20
CA ASP A 684 -0.03 21.77 -3.43
C ASP A 684 0.64 20.49 -3.98
N GLU A 685 0.41 19.36 -3.32
CA GLU A 685 0.94 18.07 -3.71
C GLU A 685 0.17 17.50 -4.91
N ILE A 686 0.79 17.59 -6.08
CA ILE A 686 0.33 16.92 -7.30
C ILE A 686 0.43 15.41 -7.08
N ILE A 687 -0.68 14.68 -7.27
CA ILE A 687 -0.70 13.22 -7.19
C ILE A 687 -0.04 12.64 -8.45
N GLY A 688 1.05 11.88 -8.27
CA GLY A 688 1.88 11.33 -9.36
C GLY A 688 3.10 12.20 -9.67
N GLU A 689 3.88 11.81 -10.69
CA GLU A 689 5.00 12.64 -11.14
C GLU A 689 4.48 13.83 -11.98
N PRO A 690 5.21 14.95 -12.04
CA PRO A 690 4.85 16.06 -12.92
C PRO A 690 4.66 15.59 -14.37
N ASN A 691 3.48 15.89 -14.93
CA ASN A 691 3.00 15.46 -16.26
C ASN A 691 2.55 14.00 -16.39
N ASP A 692 2.44 13.24 -15.29
CA ASP A 692 1.76 11.97 -15.36
C ASP A 692 0.26 12.18 -15.62
N PRO A 693 -0.35 11.39 -16.53
CA PRO A 693 -1.79 11.38 -16.67
C PRO A 693 -2.43 10.83 -15.40
N VAL A 694 -3.44 11.55 -14.91
CA VAL A 694 -4.25 11.18 -13.75
C VAL A 694 -5.70 11.02 -14.17
N VAL A 695 -6.40 10.12 -13.48
CA VAL A 695 -7.85 10.02 -13.54
C VAL A 695 -8.43 10.71 -12.31
N VAL A 696 -9.32 11.66 -12.54
CA VAL A 696 -10.13 12.29 -11.49
C VAL A 696 -11.53 11.73 -11.56
N GLU A 697 -12.05 11.16 -10.48
CA GLU A 697 -13.48 10.85 -10.36
C GLU A 697 -14.18 11.88 -9.47
N GLY A 698 -15.38 12.29 -9.86
CA GLY A 698 -16.11 13.35 -9.15
C GLY A 698 -17.45 13.69 -9.77
N ILE A 699 -18.04 14.79 -9.31
CA ILE A 699 -19.24 15.40 -9.89
C ILE A 699 -19.00 16.84 -10.33
N LEU A 700 -19.73 17.27 -11.35
CA LEU A 700 -19.80 18.68 -11.76
C LEU A 700 -21.15 19.25 -11.31
N ILE A 701 -21.14 20.02 -10.23
CA ILE A 701 -22.36 20.70 -9.77
C ILE A 701 -22.67 21.86 -10.72
N PRO A 702 -23.89 21.93 -11.29
CA PRO A 702 -24.24 22.99 -12.24
C PRO A 702 -24.04 24.40 -11.67
N GLY A 703 -23.21 25.20 -12.35
CA GLY A 703 -22.95 26.59 -11.98
C GLY A 703 -21.88 26.79 -10.90
N GLN A 704 -21.30 25.71 -10.36
CA GLN A 704 -20.16 25.81 -9.45
C GLN A 704 -18.88 26.15 -10.23
N VAL A 705 -18.32 27.33 -9.96
CA VAL A 705 -17.13 27.84 -10.64
C VAL A 705 -16.20 28.55 -9.65
N LEU A 706 -14.89 28.50 -9.90
CA LEU A 706 -13.90 29.35 -9.25
C LEU A 706 -13.19 30.18 -10.34
N GLY A 707 -13.34 31.49 -10.29
CA GLY A 707 -12.95 32.36 -11.40
C GLY A 707 -13.72 32.02 -12.67
N SER A 708 -13.03 31.58 -13.72
CA SER A 708 -13.63 31.12 -14.99
C SER A 708 -13.68 29.60 -15.13
N TYR A 709 -13.18 28.84 -14.16
CA TYR A 709 -13.05 27.39 -14.25
C TYR A 709 -14.23 26.71 -13.55
N PRO A 710 -14.88 25.71 -14.19
CA PRO A 710 -15.78 24.82 -13.48
C PRO A 710 -15.05 24.08 -12.36
N VAL A 711 -15.76 23.77 -11.29
CA VAL A 711 -15.22 23.01 -10.15
C VAL A 711 -15.69 21.56 -10.24
N ILE A 712 -14.75 20.61 -10.15
CA ILE A 712 -15.06 19.20 -9.90
C ILE A 712 -15.07 19.01 -8.39
N THR A 713 -16.19 18.54 -7.83
CA THR A 713 -16.17 17.93 -6.50
C THR A 713 -15.55 16.55 -6.64
N ASP A 714 -14.25 16.48 -6.43
CA ASP A 714 -13.42 15.30 -6.61
C ASP A 714 -13.53 14.36 -5.40
N TYR A 715 -13.72 13.06 -5.67
CA TYR A 715 -13.73 12.01 -4.64
C TYR A 715 -12.45 11.20 -4.62
N THR A 716 -11.85 10.98 -5.79
CA THR A 716 -10.58 10.27 -5.91
C THR A 716 -9.77 10.80 -7.10
N VAL A 717 -8.46 10.73 -6.95
CA VAL A 717 -7.49 11.06 -7.98
C VAL A 717 -6.48 9.92 -8.04
N LEU A 718 -6.31 9.31 -9.20
CA LEU A 718 -5.49 8.12 -9.41
C LEU A 718 -4.40 8.39 -10.46
N PRO A 719 -3.11 8.17 -10.17
CA PRO A 719 -2.08 8.24 -11.19
C PRO A 719 -2.23 7.05 -12.16
N MET A 720 -2.23 7.33 -13.46
CA MET A 720 -2.44 6.34 -14.52
C MET A 720 -1.32 6.39 -15.57
N PRO A 721 -0.04 6.26 -15.19
CA PRO A 721 1.10 6.45 -16.08
C PRO A 721 1.02 5.53 -17.30
N GLY A 722 1.19 6.12 -18.49
CA GLY A 722 1.10 5.41 -19.77
C GLY A 722 -0.32 5.15 -20.28
N THR A 723 -1.36 5.56 -19.55
CA THR A 723 -2.75 5.50 -20.02
C THR A 723 -3.08 6.74 -20.82
N ASN A 724 -3.69 6.54 -21.99
CA ASN A 724 -4.17 7.63 -22.85
C ASN A 724 -5.63 7.45 -23.29
N ASP A 725 -6.34 6.45 -22.76
CA ASP A 725 -7.72 6.14 -23.09
C ASP A 725 -8.47 5.68 -21.83
N MET A 726 -9.76 6.01 -21.75
CA MET A 726 -10.68 5.71 -20.67
C MET A 726 -11.83 4.78 -21.10
N SER A 727 -11.78 4.22 -22.31
CA SER A 727 -12.88 3.44 -22.89
C SER A 727 -13.34 2.25 -22.03
N ASP A 728 -12.43 1.62 -21.30
CA ASP A 728 -12.71 0.49 -20.39
C ASP A 728 -12.78 0.91 -18.90
N TYR A 729 -12.69 2.21 -18.60
CA TYR A 729 -12.70 2.70 -17.23
C TYR A 729 -14.13 2.92 -16.72
N GLU A 730 -14.47 2.25 -15.61
CA GLU A 730 -15.73 2.49 -14.89
C GLU A 730 -15.47 3.22 -13.57
N PRO A 731 -16.13 4.37 -13.32
CA PRO A 731 -15.98 5.07 -12.05
C PRO A 731 -16.37 4.20 -10.85
N VAL A 732 -15.50 4.12 -9.85
CA VAL A 732 -15.74 3.33 -8.63
C VAL A 732 -16.37 4.17 -7.52
N SER A 733 -16.11 5.48 -7.48
CA SER A 733 -16.66 6.40 -6.46
C SER A 733 -18.18 6.56 -6.55
N GLY A 734 -18.80 6.15 -7.65
CA GLY A 734 -20.27 6.11 -7.78
C GLY A 734 -20.92 4.83 -7.27
N LYS A 735 -20.12 3.83 -6.87
CA LYS A 735 -20.60 2.51 -6.42
C LYS A 735 -20.50 2.44 -4.88
N PRO A 736 -21.56 2.00 -4.17
CA PRO A 736 -21.48 1.83 -2.72
C PRO A 736 -20.30 0.96 -2.28
N MET A 737 -19.68 1.32 -1.16
CA MET A 737 -18.60 0.50 -0.60
C MET A 737 -19.17 -0.82 -0.10
N VAL A 738 -18.67 -1.93 -0.62
CA VAL A 738 -19.04 -3.28 -0.17
C VAL A 738 -17.98 -3.78 0.79
N THR A 739 -18.36 -4.04 2.05
CA THR A 739 -17.45 -4.64 3.04
C THR A 739 -17.90 -6.06 3.36
N SER A 740 -16.94 -6.98 3.46
CA SER A 740 -17.21 -8.34 3.94
C SER A 740 -17.23 -8.36 5.46
N LYS A 741 -18.31 -8.88 6.05
CA LYS A 741 -18.49 -9.07 7.49
C LYS A 741 -18.70 -10.56 7.79
N ALA A 742 -18.26 -10.98 8.98
CA ALA A 742 -18.62 -12.29 9.51
C ALA A 742 -20.03 -12.22 10.15
N GLY A 743 -20.67 -13.38 10.33
CA GLY A 743 -22.02 -13.49 10.91
C GLY A 743 -23.16 -13.42 9.88
N THR A 744 -24.32 -12.93 10.32
CA THR A 744 -25.57 -12.83 9.56
C THR A 744 -26.14 -11.41 9.66
N ALA A 745 -26.72 -10.88 8.59
CA ALA A 745 -27.36 -9.56 8.61
C ALA A 745 -28.52 -9.52 9.60
N GLY A 746 -28.49 -8.52 10.50
CA GLY A 746 -29.55 -8.28 11.47
C GLY A 746 -29.53 -9.18 12.72
N GLU A 747 -28.60 -10.15 12.81
CA GLU A 747 -28.34 -10.81 14.09
C GLU A 747 -27.64 -9.82 15.03
N ARG A 748 -28.12 -9.76 16.28
CA ARG A 748 -27.41 -9.01 17.32
C ARG A 748 -26.09 -9.70 17.59
N ARG A 749 -25.00 -8.98 17.34
CA ARG A 749 -23.66 -9.43 17.65
C ARG A 749 -23.44 -9.37 19.16
N GLN A 750 -22.75 -10.37 19.70
CA GLN A 750 -22.30 -10.32 21.10
C GLN A 750 -20.82 -10.00 21.16
N GLY A 751 -20.44 -9.00 21.97
CA GLY A 751 -19.05 -8.65 22.25
C GLY A 751 -18.66 -9.02 23.68
N VAL A 752 -17.44 -9.48 23.88
CA VAL A 752 -16.86 -9.71 25.21
C VAL A 752 -15.66 -8.81 25.38
N ILE A 753 -15.70 -7.90 26.35
CA ILE A 753 -14.56 -7.08 26.78
C ILE A 753 -13.76 -7.91 27.79
N ASP A 754 -12.62 -8.42 27.34
CA ASP A 754 -11.75 -9.31 28.12
C ASP A 754 -10.42 -8.66 28.52
N ARG A 755 -10.13 -7.45 28.04
CA ARG A 755 -8.94 -6.67 28.42
C ARG A 755 -9.26 -5.19 28.60
N ILE A 756 -8.81 -4.64 29.73
CA ILE A 756 -8.88 -3.21 30.08
C ILE A 756 -7.49 -2.79 30.54
N GLU A 757 -6.91 -1.78 29.89
CA GLU A 757 -5.57 -1.30 30.20
C GLU A 757 -5.43 0.20 29.98
N LEU A 758 -4.52 0.82 30.73
CA LEU A 758 -4.07 2.18 30.46
C LEU A 758 -2.96 2.11 29.42
N VAL A 759 -3.06 2.93 28.37
CA VAL A 759 -2.04 3.02 27.31
C VAL A 759 -1.72 4.47 27.01
N TYR A 760 -0.55 4.70 26.42
CA TYR A 760 -0.22 5.96 25.79
C TYR A 760 -0.56 5.88 24.31
N GLN A 761 -1.33 6.84 23.81
CA GLN A 761 -1.65 6.99 22.39
C GLN A 761 -0.88 8.15 21.78
N THR A 762 -0.36 7.97 20.58
CA THR A 762 0.33 9.02 19.82
C THR A 762 0.29 8.73 18.32
N GLU A 763 0.86 9.59 17.47
CA GLU A 763 0.94 9.37 16.02
C GLU A 763 2.20 8.57 15.63
N ASP A 764 2.08 7.75 14.58
CA ASP A 764 3.25 7.08 14.00
C ASP A 764 4.11 8.10 13.22
N PRO A 765 5.31 8.41 13.71
CA PRO A 765 6.12 9.47 13.15
C PRO A 765 6.68 9.14 11.75
N ARG A 766 6.62 7.87 11.29
CA ARG A 766 7.01 7.48 9.93
C ARG A 766 6.11 8.10 8.86
N TYR A 767 4.85 8.38 9.20
CA TYR A 767 3.85 8.95 8.30
C TYR A 767 3.61 10.43 8.52
N MET A 768 4.28 11.03 9.51
CA MET A 768 4.23 12.46 9.72
C MET A 768 5.19 13.14 8.74
N LEU A 769 4.67 14.08 7.95
CA LEU A 769 5.53 15.03 7.25
C LEU A 769 6.24 15.91 8.29
N PRO A 770 7.52 16.27 8.10
CA PRO A 770 8.22 17.19 8.98
C PRO A 770 7.53 18.56 8.89
N SER A 771 6.58 18.84 9.79
CA SER A 771 5.93 20.14 9.84
C SER A 771 6.96 21.19 10.25
N VAL A 772 7.17 22.20 9.41
CA VAL A 772 8.15 23.26 9.64
C VAL A 772 7.77 24.16 10.84
N ASP A 773 6.49 24.14 11.27
CA ASP A 773 5.94 24.98 12.35
C ASP A 773 4.90 24.28 13.27
N GLY A 774 4.87 22.94 13.31
CA GLY A 774 3.81 22.19 14.02
C GLY A 774 3.83 22.36 15.54
N ALA A 775 2.64 22.41 16.13
CA ALA A 775 2.46 22.33 17.58
C ALA A 775 3.15 21.07 18.14
N PRO A 776 3.71 21.13 19.35
CA PRO A 776 4.33 19.97 19.97
C PRO A 776 3.34 18.79 20.03
N LEU A 777 3.74 17.65 19.48
CA LEU A 777 2.96 16.42 19.57
C LEU A 777 3.12 15.81 20.97
N TYR A 778 2.02 15.72 21.70
CA TYR A 778 1.99 15.12 23.02
C TYR A 778 1.41 13.72 22.99
N VAL A 779 2.00 12.85 23.79
CA VAL A 779 1.54 11.49 24.02
C VAL A 779 0.38 11.55 25.01
N GLN A 780 -0.77 11.03 24.62
CA GLN A 780 -2.00 11.12 25.42
C GLN A 780 -2.28 9.81 26.16
N PRO A 781 -2.52 9.82 27.47
CA PRO A 781 -2.95 8.62 28.18
C PRO A 781 -4.43 8.37 27.87
N VAL A 782 -4.74 7.13 27.54
CA VAL A 782 -6.08 6.67 27.19
C VAL A 782 -6.36 5.30 27.83
N TRP A 783 -7.59 5.10 28.26
CA TRP A 783 -8.09 3.80 28.67
C TRP A 783 -8.50 3.01 27.43
N ARG A 784 -7.93 1.82 27.27
CA ARG A 784 -8.24 0.88 26.21
C ARG A 784 -9.09 -0.26 26.75
N PHE A 785 -10.31 -0.40 26.22
CA PHE A 785 -11.17 -1.56 26.41
C PHE A 785 -11.14 -2.35 25.11
N SER A 786 -10.72 -3.61 25.17
CA SER A 786 -10.60 -4.45 23.98
C SER A 786 -11.19 -5.83 24.22
N GLY A 787 -11.55 -6.49 23.12
CA GLY A 787 -12.25 -7.75 23.19
C GLY A 787 -12.53 -8.37 21.83
N LYS A 788 -13.36 -9.41 21.86
CA LYS A 788 -13.79 -10.14 20.66
C LYS A 788 -15.30 -10.26 20.59
N TYR A 789 -15.79 -10.29 19.36
CA TYR A 789 -17.15 -10.67 19.04
C TYR A 789 -17.29 -12.19 18.95
N ASP A 790 -18.53 -12.67 19.04
CA ASP A 790 -18.92 -14.07 18.85
C ASP A 790 -18.54 -14.66 17.48
N ASP A 791 -18.42 -13.81 16.46
CA ASP A 791 -17.94 -14.18 15.12
C ASP A 791 -16.40 -14.19 14.97
N GLY A 792 -15.67 -13.92 16.06
CA GLY A 792 -14.21 -13.96 16.14
C GLY A 792 -13.51 -12.65 15.77
N ALA A 793 -14.22 -11.64 15.27
CA ALA A 793 -13.64 -10.33 15.01
C ALA A 793 -13.29 -9.61 16.31
N SER A 794 -12.29 -8.73 16.28
CA SER A 794 -11.87 -7.97 17.46
C SER A 794 -12.39 -6.54 17.42
N PHE A 795 -12.49 -5.91 18.60
CA PHE A 795 -12.83 -4.51 18.73
C PHE A 795 -11.96 -3.82 19.76
N THR A 796 -11.87 -2.50 19.66
CA THR A 796 -11.23 -1.66 20.67
C THR A 796 -12.05 -0.39 20.89
N ILE A 797 -12.13 0.04 22.15
CA ILE A 797 -12.68 1.33 22.59
C ILE A 797 -11.56 2.06 23.31
N LEU A 798 -11.27 3.27 22.88
CA LEU A 798 -10.32 4.16 23.52
C LEU A 798 -11.08 5.31 24.18
N VAL A 799 -10.70 5.63 25.41
CA VAL A 799 -11.32 6.68 26.23
C VAL A 799 -10.24 7.60 26.76
N GLN A 800 -10.37 8.90 26.55
CA GLN A 800 -9.41 9.88 27.07
C GLN A 800 -9.26 9.72 28.59
N ALA A 801 -8.02 9.48 29.06
CA ALA A 801 -7.76 9.36 30.49
C ALA A 801 -7.46 10.71 31.15
N LEU A 802 -6.92 11.70 30.42
CA LEU A 802 -6.73 13.05 30.97
C LEU A 802 -8.06 13.69 31.34
N LYS A 803 -8.07 14.42 32.45
CA LYS A 803 -9.26 15.15 32.90
C LYS A 803 -9.57 16.34 31.97
N PRO A 804 -10.85 16.71 31.80
CA PRO A 804 -11.27 17.75 30.86
C PRO A 804 -10.57 19.10 31.02
N GLU A 805 -10.16 19.48 32.23
CA GLU A 805 -9.45 20.75 32.49
C GLU A 805 -8.06 20.84 31.83
N TYR A 806 -7.52 19.73 31.31
CA TYR A 806 -6.25 19.66 30.57
C TYR A 806 -6.45 19.45 29.07
N LEU A 807 -7.67 19.58 28.58
CA LEU A 807 -8.06 19.39 27.18
C LEU A 807 -8.62 20.71 26.63
N LYS A 808 -8.56 20.89 25.31
CA LYS A 808 -9.15 22.05 24.60
C LYS A 808 -10.53 21.76 24.05
#